data_AF-A0A3Q9J4H1-F1
#
_entry.id   AF-A0A3Q9J4H1-F1
#
_cell.length_a   1.000
_cell.length_b   1.000
_cell.length_c   1.000
_cell.angle_alpha   90.00
_cell.angle_beta   90.00
_cell.angle_gamma   90.00
#
_symmetry.space_group_name_H-M   'P 1'
#
loop_
_entity.id
_entity.type
_entity.pdbx_description
1 polymer ?
#
loop_
_entity_poly.entity_id
_entity_poly.type
_entity_poly.pdbx_seq_one_letter_code
_entity_poly.pdbx_strand_id
1 'polypeptide(L)'
;MRFVWAVVAFVLAAVLIGAGIAQRTIFMGPSTQKTQVEISEPAPFVLIDGDVLRANPGAQTLIVRGQGEIFGSYGRTADMEAWLADSDYNQVTMKKDGDLAVKHIAASDSETDTSTDAPSDGQADPSEGAPTGRDPRGSDLWLDSFVKEDRLSAENMQLPEGTSLLVAYDGTADAPDDIVVSWPLDNSTPWAGPLMVAGGVMLLLGLILYVLAIRHQRRGRGPRRKGPGPLPITEPIDLATLPPAERAAIEDSESATATAPADSSPRQDDDAEEAEIVDEGKDPGSKTSMRAATVRRRRRLLVIPALGLTAILAAGCSSDSWPQLGDASPTPSPSPTVVAPENQKPPAVTEAQAKRILKSLAGTVSEADAALDLDLLATRFEGPALATRTTEYALRTKIPETVPPAAIPTDDVEVVLPEATDQWPRTVLMLSKTGDDTVPPVVLTMTQADPWSNYKVSHMAEMSADAAFPEVAASWLGTSLVPSDSAFLTIPPADLATTFADVVDQGEQSASYGKFDDLALTYAKSITDSRQAVVQALADKGAAETSKAAFDMAATQDAPISMTTLDSGAIVAVTLTDTETVTPTGEDVSIRFGDNAQAKALTDATESAKGVETTYEFQLFFSVPAKGSTEQIRLLAAHQDLLSVKVIK
;
A
#
# COMPACT_ATOMS: atom_id res chain seq x y z
N MET A 1 51.66 47.71 -11.30
CA MET A 1 50.20 47.41 -11.28
C MET A 1 49.88 45.91 -11.38
N ARG A 2 50.50 45.11 -12.25
CA ARG A 2 50.12 43.68 -12.46
C ARG A 2 50.32 42.75 -11.25
N PHE A 3 51.36 42.97 -10.42
CA PHE A 3 51.55 42.20 -9.17
C PHE A 3 50.49 42.50 -8.11
N VAL A 4 49.98 43.74 -8.06
CA VAL A 4 48.93 44.15 -7.11
C VAL A 4 47.63 43.40 -7.45
N TRP A 5 47.28 43.31 -8.73
CA TRP A 5 46.12 42.53 -9.17
C TRP A 5 46.23 41.03 -8.89
N ALA A 6 47.43 40.44 -8.99
CA ALA A 6 47.64 39.05 -8.62
C ALA A 6 47.44 38.83 -7.10
N VAL A 7 47.94 39.73 -6.26
CA VAL A 7 47.74 39.66 -4.79
C VAL A 7 46.26 39.82 -4.43
N VAL A 8 45.55 40.78 -5.06
CA VAL A 8 44.11 40.96 -4.85
C VAL A 8 43.33 39.71 -5.25
N ALA A 9 43.67 39.07 -6.39
CA ALA A 9 43.03 37.83 -6.82
C ALA A 9 43.25 36.66 -5.84
N PHE A 10 44.45 36.52 -5.26
CA PHE A 10 44.72 35.49 -4.25
C PHE A 10 43.96 35.72 -2.94
N VAL A 11 43.86 36.97 -2.49
CA VAL A 11 43.07 37.31 -1.28
C VAL A 11 41.60 37.02 -1.52
N LEU A 12 41.06 37.41 -2.68
CA LEU A 12 39.66 37.16 -3.03
C LEU A 12 39.37 35.66 -3.18
N ALA A 13 40.29 34.89 -3.78
CA ALA A 13 40.19 33.44 -3.84
C ALA A 13 40.15 32.79 -2.45
N ALA A 14 41.02 33.22 -1.53
CA ALA A 14 41.04 32.72 -0.16
C ALA A 14 39.74 33.04 0.59
N VAL A 15 39.17 34.23 0.38
CA VAL A 15 37.88 34.64 0.98
C VAL A 15 36.74 33.79 0.42
N LEU A 16 36.67 33.56 -0.90
CA LEU A 16 35.61 32.76 -1.52
C LEU A 16 35.66 31.27 -1.12
N ILE A 17 36.85 30.67 -1.12
CA ILE A 17 37.04 29.29 -0.69
C ILE A 17 36.74 29.17 0.81
N GLY A 18 37.22 30.12 1.61
CA GLY A 18 36.94 30.19 3.05
C GLY A 18 35.44 30.32 3.34
N ALA A 19 34.72 31.16 2.58
CA ALA A 19 33.27 31.31 2.71
C ALA A 19 32.51 30.02 2.34
N GLY A 20 32.89 29.33 1.27
CA GLY A 20 32.28 28.05 0.88
C GLY A 20 32.53 26.94 1.91
N ILE A 21 33.75 26.86 2.47
CA ILE A 21 34.07 25.91 3.56
C ILE A 21 33.31 26.28 4.84
N ALA A 22 33.25 27.57 5.19
CA ALA A 22 32.54 28.03 6.38
C ALA A 22 31.05 27.69 6.33
N GLN A 23 30.40 27.81 5.16
CA GLN A 23 29.00 27.41 4.98
C GLN A 23 28.75 25.93 5.32
N ARG A 24 29.70 25.04 4.96
CA ARG A 24 29.55 23.60 5.19
C ARG A 24 30.05 23.12 6.57
N THR A 25 30.75 23.97 7.33
CA THR A 25 31.42 23.55 8.58
C THR A 25 30.98 24.34 9.80
N ILE A 26 30.90 25.67 9.69
CA ILE A 26 30.56 26.55 10.81
C ILE A 26 29.07 26.90 10.81
N PHE A 27 28.47 27.01 9.61
CA PHE A 27 27.07 27.40 9.43
C PHE A 27 26.13 26.24 9.08
N MET A 28 26.61 24.99 9.10
CA MET A 28 25.75 23.83 8.93
C MET A 28 24.98 23.61 10.24
N GLY A 29 23.67 23.87 10.20
CA GLY A 29 22.77 23.66 11.34
C GLY A 29 22.62 22.17 11.70
N PRO A 30 21.93 21.87 12.82
CA PRO A 30 21.58 20.50 13.15
C PRO A 30 20.83 19.84 11.99
N SER A 31 21.15 18.57 11.69
CA SER A 31 20.52 17.83 10.57
C SER A 31 19.09 17.39 10.84
N THR A 32 18.64 17.51 12.09
CA THR A 32 17.30 17.11 12.52
C THR A 32 16.76 18.09 13.55
N GLN A 33 15.49 18.46 13.42
CA GLN A 33 14.74 19.08 14.49
C GLN A 33 14.14 17.97 15.35
N LYS A 34 14.33 18.02 16.67
CA LYS A 34 13.75 17.07 17.62
C LYS A 34 12.81 17.81 18.54
N THR A 35 11.59 17.31 18.68
CA THR A 35 10.62 17.83 19.63
C THR A 35 10.16 16.69 20.52
N GLN A 36 10.22 16.92 21.83
CA GLN A 36 9.73 15.99 22.84
C GLN A 36 8.25 16.29 23.11
N VAL A 37 7.44 15.24 23.24
CA VAL A 37 6.05 15.37 23.66
C VAL A 37 6.03 15.53 25.17
N GLU A 38 5.47 16.64 25.68
CA GLU A 38 5.33 16.88 27.12
C GLU A 38 3.93 16.45 27.58
N ILE A 39 3.85 15.29 28.24
CA ILE A 39 2.61 14.76 28.80
C ILE A 39 2.48 15.23 30.25
N SER A 40 1.44 16.02 30.54
CA SER A 40 1.19 16.55 31.89
C SER A 40 0.32 15.62 32.74
N GLU A 41 -0.65 14.97 32.10
CA GLU A 41 -1.60 14.05 32.74
C GLU A 41 -1.39 12.66 32.14
N PRO A 42 -0.95 11.66 32.94
CA PRO A 42 -0.81 10.29 32.47
C PRO A 42 -2.15 9.72 31.98
N ALA A 43 -2.10 8.96 30.90
CA ALA A 43 -3.24 8.25 30.33
C ALA A 43 -2.75 6.94 29.68
N PRO A 44 -3.59 5.91 29.57
CA PRO A 44 -3.21 4.62 29.00
C PRO A 44 -2.85 4.68 27.51
N PHE A 45 -3.29 5.73 26.79
CA PHE A 45 -3.07 5.90 25.36
C PHE A 45 -2.52 7.28 25.01
N VAL A 46 -1.63 7.34 24.01
CA VAL A 46 -1.21 8.57 23.34
C VAL A 46 -1.55 8.48 21.86
N LEU A 47 -2.41 9.40 21.39
CA LEU A 47 -2.78 9.54 19.99
C LEU A 47 -1.99 10.71 19.39
N ILE A 48 -1.12 10.44 18.42
CA ILE A 48 -0.33 11.44 17.71
C ILE A 48 -0.94 11.67 16.34
N ASP A 49 -1.47 12.88 16.12
CA ASP A 49 -2.09 13.24 14.85
C ASP A 49 -1.07 13.21 13.70
N GLY A 50 -1.50 12.74 12.52
CA GLY A 50 -0.65 12.72 11.33
C GLY A 50 -0.12 14.10 10.91
N ASP A 51 -0.80 15.18 11.29
CA ASP A 51 -0.38 16.55 11.02
C ASP A 51 0.87 16.96 11.81
N VAL A 52 1.06 16.40 13.02
CA VAL A 52 2.30 16.58 13.78
C VAL A 52 3.46 16.00 12.98
N LEU A 53 3.28 14.79 12.50
CA LEU A 53 4.26 14.08 11.70
C LEU A 53 4.54 14.85 10.39
N ARG A 54 3.51 15.29 9.65
CA ARG A 54 3.66 16.05 8.41
C ARG A 54 4.09 17.53 8.54
N ALA A 55 4.33 18.03 9.74
CA ALA A 55 4.62 19.46 9.94
C ALA A 55 5.88 19.95 9.20
N ASN A 56 6.85 19.07 8.94
CA ASN A 56 8.02 19.37 8.13
C ASN A 56 8.22 18.34 7.01
N PRO A 57 8.73 18.76 5.84
CA PRO A 57 9.00 17.85 4.73
C PRO A 57 10.10 16.83 5.06
N GLY A 58 9.98 15.63 4.49
CA GLY A 58 10.92 14.53 4.69
C GLY A 58 10.38 13.42 5.59
N ALA A 59 11.05 12.28 5.59
CA ALA A 59 10.61 11.10 6.32
C ALA A 59 10.93 11.26 7.81
N GLN A 60 9.92 11.20 8.66
CA GLN A 60 10.11 11.46 10.09
C GLN A 60 10.63 10.21 10.80
N THR A 61 11.25 10.44 11.96
CA THR A 61 11.62 9.35 12.88
C THR A 61 10.93 9.58 14.21
N LEU A 62 10.17 8.58 14.65
CA LEU A 62 9.57 8.50 15.98
C LEU A 62 10.41 7.59 16.86
N ILE A 63 10.75 8.07 18.05
CA ILE A 63 11.39 7.28 19.08
C ILE A 63 10.53 7.35 20.34
N VAL A 64 10.04 6.20 20.78
CA VAL A 64 9.34 6.02 22.05
C VAL A 64 10.23 5.16 22.95
N ARG A 65 10.42 5.58 24.20
CA ARG A 65 11.14 4.79 25.21
C ARG A 65 10.26 4.57 26.43
N GLY A 66 10.36 3.37 26.98
CA GLY A 66 9.53 2.89 28.07
C GLY A 66 10.15 1.65 28.70
N GLN A 67 9.50 1.08 29.70
CA GLN A 67 9.89 -0.22 30.25
C GLN A 67 8.81 -1.23 29.87
N GLY A 68 9.20 -2.33 29.22
CA GLY A 68 8.27 -3.37 28.76
C GLY A 68 7.88 -3.26 27.29
N GLU A 69 6.81 -3.96 26.92
CA GLU A 69 6.37 -4.08 25.52
C GLU A 69 5.57 -2.85 25.06
N ILE A 70 6.23 -1.97 24.33
CA ILE A 70 5.60 -0.79 23.74
C ILE A 70 4.88 -1.20 22.46
N PHE A 71 3.59 -0.91 22.40
CA PHE A 71 2.73 -1.04 21.23
C PHE A 71 2.65 0.29 20.49
N GLY A 72 2.83 0.25 19.17
CA GLY A 72 2.56 1.36 18.29
C GLY A 72 1.77 0.90 17.07
N SER A 73 0.71 1.61 16.69
CA SER A 73 -0.05 1.33 15.47
C SER A 73 -0.41 2.62 14.74
N TYR A 74 -0.69 2.52 13.45
CA TYR A 74 -1.29 3.64 12.71
C TYR A 74 -2.59 3.20 12.03
N GLY A 75 -3.49 4.15 11.85
CA GLY A 75 -4.86 3.91 11.41
C GLY A 75 -5.58 5.22 11.12
N ARG A 76 -6.76 5.15 10.51
CA ARG A 76 -7.53 6.37 10.24
C ARG A 76 -7.85 7.07 11.55
N THR A 77 -7.69 8.39 11.59
CA THR A 77 -7.93 9.17 12.82
C THR A 77 -9.33 8.92 13.38
N ALA A 78 -10.36 8.94 12.53
CA ALA A 78 -11.74 8.68 12.95
C ALA A 78 -11.95 7.27 13.54
N ASP A 79 -11.23 6.27 13.03
CA ASP A 79 -11.30 4.90 13.56
C ASP A 79 -10.60 4.82 14.93
N MET A 80 -9.44 5.45 15.06
CA MET A 80 -8.71 5.51 16.33
C MET A 80 -9.49 6.23 17.41
N GLU A 81 -10.12 7.37 17.08
CA GLU A 81 -10.98 8.11 18.00
C GLU A 81 -12.20 7.28 18.41
N ALA A 82 -12.81 6.53 17.49
CA ALA A 82 -13.93 5.65 17.79
C ALA A 82 -13.51 4.46 18.69
N TRP A 83 -12.33 3.89 18.48
CA TRP A 83 -11.78 2.84 19.33
C TRP A 83 -11.42 3.34 20.74
N LEU A 84 -10.97 4.60 20.85
CA LEU A 84 -10.64 5.25 22.12
C LEU A 84 -11.85 5.89 22.81
N ALA A 85 -13.06 5.80 22.26
CA ALA A 85 -14.22 6.55 22.74
C ALA A 85 -14.57 6.30 24.22
N ASP A 86 -14.23 5.12 24.73
CA ASP A 86 -14.47 4.68 26.11
C ASP A 86 -13.22 4.69 27.00
N SER A 87 -12.11 5.28 26.54
CA SER A 87 -10.82 5.25 27.22
C SER A 87 -10.22 6.65 27.35
N ASP A 88 -9.47 6.88 28.43
CA ASP A 88 -8.70 8.11 28.60
C ASP A 88 -7.49 8.12 27.66
N TYR A 89 -7.26 9.21 26.93
CA TYR A 89 -6.09 9.33 26.06
C TYR A 89 -5.56 10.74 25.95
N ASN A 90 -4.28 10.85 25.61
CA ASN A 90 -3.61 12.12 25.33
C ASN A 90 -3.50 12.33 23.82
N GLN A 91 -4.19 13.34 23.29
CA GLN A 91 -4.11 13.72 21.88
C GLN A 91 -2.99 14.75 21.66
N VAL A 92 -2.05 14.43 20.78
CA VAL A 92 -0.92 15.28 20.40
C VAL A 92 -1.22 15.91 19.05
N THR A 93 -1.40 17.23 19.04
CA THR A 93 -1.74 18.03 17.87
C THR A 93 -0.68 19.11 17.61
N MET A 94 -0.66 19.67 16.40
CA MET A 94 0.25 20.77 16.04
C MET A 94 -0.45 22.12 16.24
N LYS A 95 0.16 23.05 16.99
CA LYS A 95 -0.35 24.42 17.12
C LYS A 95 0.03 25.26 15.90
N LYS A 96 -0.66 26.40 15.74
CA LYS A 96 -0.40 27.36 14.65
C LYS A 96 0.97 28.05 14.73
N ASP A 97 1.63 28.01 15.89
CA ASP A 97 2.96 28.56 16.12
C ASP A 97 4.09 27.55 15.84
N GLY A 98 3.75 26.28 15.54
CA GLY A 98 4.70 25.19 15.26
C GLY A 98 5.11 24.38 16.49
N ASP A 99 4.56 24.68 17.67
CA ASP A 99 4.78 23.89 18.88
C ASP A 99 3.73 22.76 19.03
N LEU A 100 4.08 21.71 19.78
CA LEU A 100 3.15 20.63 20.10
C LEU A 100 2.12 21.07 21.15
N ALA A 101 0.87 20.65 20.98
CA ALA A 101 -0.18 20.72 21.98
C ALA A 101 -0.57 19.30 22.38
N VAL A 102 -0.50 18.99 23.67
CA VAL A 102 -1.07 17.76 24.25
C VAL A 102 -2.38 18.13 24.94
N LYS A 103 -3.47 17.48 24.55
CA LYS A 103 -4.79 17.61 25.17
C LYS A 103 -5.18 16.25 25.76
N HIS A 104 -5.41 16.22 27.06
CA HIS A 104 -6.02 15.07 27.70
C HIS A 104 -7.51 15.00 27.34
N ILE A 105 -7.97 13.83 26.93
CA ILE A 105 -9.36 13.53 26.60
C ILE A 105 -9.79 12.39 27.51
N ALA A 106 -10.71 12.70 28.42
CA ALA A 106 -11.30 11.70 29.29
C ALA A 106 -12.30 10.83 28.53
N ALA A 107 -12.43 9.58 28.96
CA ALA A 107 -13.40 8.62 28.46
C ALA A 107 -14.79 9.25 28.50
N SER A 108 -15.51 9.14 27.39
CA SER A 108 -16.89 9.60 27.36
C SER A 108 -17.75 8.52 28.00
N ASP A 109 -18.31 8.80 29.19
CA ASP A 109 -19.34 7.95 29.79
C ASP A 109 -20.48 7.81 28.77
N SER A 110 -20.56 6.67 28.10
CA SER A 110 -21.64 6.36 27.18
C SER A 110 -22.90 6.04 27.96
N GLU A 111 -23.43 7.02 28.70
CA GLU A 111 -24.83 6.99 29.11
C GLU A 111 -25.67 7.34 27.88
N THR A 112 -26.27 6.32 27.29
CA THR A 112 -27.34 6.50 26.31
C THR A 112 -28.50 7.23 26.99
N ASP A 113 -28.63 8.51 26.66
CA ASP A 113 -29.76 9.37 26.99
C ASP A 113 -31.07 8.74 26.48
N THR A 114 -31.71 7.91 27.32
CA THR A 114 -33.12 7.56 27.21
C THR A 114 -33.85 8.05 28.46
N SER A 115 -34.03 9.36 28.51
CA SER A 115 -35.01 9.98 29.40
C SER A 115 -36.42 9.57 28.97
N THR A 116 -37.03 8.63 29.69
CA THR A 116 -38.50 8.59 29.91
C THR A 116 -38.76 8.00 31.29
N ASP A 117 -39.45 8.81 32.11
CA ASP A 117 -39.78 8.64 33.52
C ASP A 117 -40.35 7.27 33.93
N ALA A 118 -39.78 6.67 34.98
CA ALA A 118 -40.53 5.94 36.02
C ALA A 118 -39.68 5.81 37.31
N PRO A 119 -40.20 6.13 38.51
CA PRO A 119 -39.47 5.88 39.75
C PRO A 119 -39.72 4.44 40.21
N SER A 120 -38.66 3.66 40.43
CA SER A 120 -38.71 2.46 41.28
C SER A 120 -37.53 2.48 42.23
N ASP A 121 -37.82 2.65 43.52
CA ASP A 121 -36.94 2.32 44.61
C ASP A 121 -36.48 0.86 44.48
N GLY A 122 -35.17 0.68 44.38
CA GLY A 122 -34.52 -0.63 44.33
C GLY A 122 -33.03 -0.46 44.48
N GLN A 123 -32.57 -0.52 45.73
CA GLN A 123 -31.16 -0.60 46.10
C GLN A 123 -30.50 -1.76 45.34
N ALA A 124 -29.70 -1.46 44.32
CA ALA A 124 -28.80 -2.41 43.66
C ALA A 124 -27.36 -2.11 44.11
N ASP A 125 -26.66 -3.17 44.49
CA ASP A 125 -25.23 -3.18 44.75
C ASP A 125 -24.44 -2.55 43.58
N PRO A 126 -23.37 -1.77 43.84
CA PRO A 126 -22.45 -1.35 42.81
C PRO A 126 -21.51 -2.53 42.49
N SER A 127 -21.94 -3.42 41.60
CA SER A 127 -21.07 -4.47 41.06
C SER A 127 -20.65 -4.14 39.63
N GLU A 128 -19.33 -4.02 39.49
CA GLU A 128 -18.50 -4.11 38.28
C GLU A 128 -18.47 -2.86 37.39
N GLY A 129 -17.48 -2.00 37.68
CA GLY A 129 -17.06 -0.94 36.77
C GLY A 129 -16.55 -1.53 35.44
N ALA A 130 -16.79 -0.78 34.36
CA ALA A 130 -16.24 -1.06 33.03
C ALA A 130 -14.74 -1.38 33.13
N PRO A 131 -14.21 -2.33 32.32
CA PRO A 131 -12.81 -2.66 32.36
C PRO A 131 -11.98 -1.41 32.09
N THR A 132 -11.12 -1.05 33.06
CA THR A 132 -10.13 0.01 32.90
C THR A 132 -9.11 -0.44 31.87
N GLY A 133 -9.28 -0.01 30.62
CA GLY A 133 -8.32 -0.21 29.53
C GLY A 133 -8.56 -1.44 28.65
N ARG A 134 -8.61 -1.23 27.32
CA ARG A 134 -8.65 -2.30 26.31
C ARG A 134 -7.27 -2.52 25.71
N ASP A 135 -6.87 -3.77 25.53
CA ASP A 135 -5.61 -4.08 24.83
C ASP A 135 -5.73 -3.73 23.33
N PRO A 136 -4.90 -2.82 22.80
CA PRO A 136 -4.95 -2.49 21.37
C PRO A 136 -4.34 -3.58 20.50
N ARG A 137 -3.62 -4.55 21.05
CA ARG A 137 -2.94 -5.60 20.26
C ARG A 137 -3.95 -6.53 19.59
N GLY A 138 -3.65 -6.92 18.35
CA GLY A 138 -4.46 -7.88 17.60
C GLY A 138 -5.78 -7.32 17.04
N SER A 139 -6.04 -6.01 17.16
CA SER A 139 -7.18 -5.39 16.51
C SER A 139 -6.99 -5.33 14.98
N ASP A 140 -8.06 -5.68 14.27
CA ASP A 140 -8.11 -5.59 12.82
C ASP A 140 -8.24 -4.15 12.31
N LEU A 141 -8.61 -3.19 13.17
CA LEU A 141 -8.82 -1.78 12.84
C LEU A 141 -7.53 -1.08 12.37
N TRP A 142 -6.37 -1.54 12.86
CA TRP A 142 -5.08 -0.93 12.53
C TRP A 142 -4.68 -1.21 11.09
N LEU A 143 -4.08 -0.23 10.42
CA LEU A 143 -3.49 -0.46 9.10
C LEU A 143 -2.23 -1.32 9.25
N ASP A 144 -1.39 -0.98 10.22
CA ASP A 144 -0.26 -1.79 10.66
C ASP A 144 0.03 -1.55 12.15
N SER A 145 0.75 -2.48 12.77
CA SER A 145 1.10 -2.41 14.19
C SER A 145 2.49 -2.99 14.48
N PHE A 146 3.13 -2.46 15.51
CA PHE A 146 4.50 -2.78 15.91
C PHE A 146 4.54 -2.97 17.41
N VAL A 147 5.19 -4.04 17.84
CA VAL A 147 5.50 -4.30 19.26
C VAL A 147 7.01 -4.35 19.42
N LYS A 148 7.54 -3.56 20.36
CA LYS A 148 8.98 -3.53 20.68
C LYS A 148 9.18 -3.40 22.19
N GLU A 149 10.16 -4.15 22.70
CA GLU A 149 10.55 -4.09 24.11
C GLU A 149 11.46 -2.88 24.36
N ASP A 150 11.14 -2.11 25.40
CA ASP A 150 11.83 -0.92 25.95
C ASP A 150 12.00 0.29 25.02
N ARG A 151 12.05 0.08 23.71
CA ARG A 151 12.27 1.13 22.72
C ARG A 151 11.61 0.79 21.39
N LEU A 152 10.64 1.61 21.01
CA LEU A 152 10.05 1.60 19.68
C LEU A 152 10.69 2.71 18.84
N SER A 153 11.34 2.33 17.74
CA SER A 153 11.89 3.27 16.76
C SER A 153 11.27 3.01 15.40
N ALA A 154 10.49 3.96 14.92
CA ALA A 154 9.94 3.94 13.57
C ALA A 154 10.68 4.98 12.73
N GLU A 155 11.60 4.51 11.89
CA GLU A 155 12.38 5.33 10.98
C GLU A 155 11.65 5.48 9.64
N ASN A 156 11.81 6.64 9.00
CA ASN A 156 11.23 6.97 7.69
C ASN A 156 9.70 6.85 7.63
N MET A 157 9.01 7.19 8.72
CA MET A 157 7.54 7.19 8.76
C MET A 157 6.99 8.25 7.81
N GLN A 158 6.03 7.85 6.98
CA GLN A 158 5.21 8.74 6.16
C GLN A 158 3.75 8.30 6.32
N LEU A 159 2.98 9.05 7.09
CA LEU A 159 1.55 8.77 7.27
C LEU A 159 0.72 9.49 6.19
N PRO A 160 -0.19 8.78 5.50
CA PRO A 160 -1.17 9.39 4.62
C PRO A 160 -2.05 10.41 5.36
N GLU A 161 -2.65 11.34 4.61
CA GLU A 161 -3.65 12.26 5.16
C GLU A 161 -4.80 11.50 5.83
N GLY A 162 -5.32 12.05 6.94
CA GLY A 162 -6.38 11.41 7.75
C GLY A 162 -5.96 10.17 8.56
N THR A 163 -4.65 9.90 8.69
CA THR A 163 -4.11 8.80 9.50
C THR A 163 -3.40 9.35 10.74
N SER A 164 -3.56 8.69 11.89
CA SER A 164 -2.88 9.01 13.14
C SER A 164 -2.11 7.81 13.67
N LEU A 165 -1.25 8.03 14.66
CA LEU A 165 -0.47 7.01 15.32
C LEU A 165 -0.93 6.86 16.77
N LEU A 166 -1.21 5.63 17.19
CA LEU A 166 -1.50 5.26 18.56
C LEU A 166 -0.25 4.66 19.20
N VAL A 167 0.06 5.07 20.44
CA VAL A 167 1.13 4.49 21.28
C VAL A 167 0.54 4.10 22.62
N ALA A 168 0.82 2.86 23.06
CA ALA A 168 0.31 2.28 24.30
C ALA A 168 1.20 1.15 24.81
N TYR A 169 0.88 0.61 25.99
CA TYR A 169 1.33 -0.72 26.41
C TYR A 169 0.21 -1.75 26.13
N ASP A 170 -0.48 -2.18 27.19
CA ASP A 170 -1.62 -3.10 27.17
C ASP A 170 -2.97 -2.39 27.31
N GLY A 171 -2.96 -1.06 27.30
CA GLY A 171 -4.14 -0.21 27.51
C GLY A 171 -4.57 -0.03 28.97
N THR A 172 -3.91 -0.71 29.93
CA THR A 172 -4.19 -0.56 31.36
C THR A 172 -3.11 0.27 32.08
N ALA A 173 -1.85 0.10 31.66
CA ALA A 173 -0.73 0.91 32.13
C ALA A 173 -0.68 2.25 31.39
N ASP A 174 -0.27 3.31 32.10
CA ASP A 174 -0.01 4.62 31.50
C ASP A 174 0.98 4.49 30.34
N ALA A 175 0.65 5.11 29.20
CA ALA A 175 1.48 5.11 28.02
C ALA A 175 2.88 5.73 28.31
N PRO A 176 3.92 5.33 27.55
CA PRO A 176 5.26 5.89 27.73
C PRO A 176 5.28 7.42 27.58
N ASP A 177 6.01 8.09 28.47
CA ASP A 177 6.15 9.55 28.52
C ASP A 177 7.37 10.09 27.75
N ASP A 178 8.40 9.27 27.51
CA ASP A 178 9.56 9.62 26.65
C ASP A 178 9.25 9.37 25.17
N ILE A 179 8.48 10.28 24.57
CA ILE A 179 8.17 10.30 23.13
C ILE A 179 8.92 11.46 22.46
N VAL A 180 9.74 11.13 21.46
CA VAL A 180 10.51 12.10 20.67
C VAL A 180 10.16 11.95 19.19
N VAL A 181 9.65 13.02 18.60
CA VAL A 181 9.44 13.15 17.15
C VAL A 181 10.62 13.92 16.57
N SER A 182 11.15 13.44 15.45
CA SER A 182 12.24 14.12 14.75
C SER A 182 12.03 14.22 13.25
N TRP A 183 12.30 15.42 12.72
CA TRP A 183 12.21 15.74 11.30
C TRP A 183 13.58 16.03 10.73
N PRO A 184 13.89 15.58 9.50
CA PRO A 184 15.09 16.01 8.81
C PRO A 184 14.98 17.50 8.45
N LEU A 185 16.06 18.25 8.67
CA LEU A 185 16.16 19.65 8.24
C LEU A 185 16.92 19.71 6.90
N ASP A 186 16.49 20.61 6.01
CA ASP A 186 17.21 20.89 4.77
C ASP A 186 18.54 21.58 5.08
N ASN A 187 19.62 20.80 5.01
CA ASN A 187 20.99 21.26 5.18
C ASN A 187 21.71 21.48 3.84
N SER A 188 20.97 21.63 2.74
CA SER A 188 21.56 21.96 1.44
C SER A 188 22.30 23.30 1.52
N THR A 189 23.52 23.34 0.96
CA THR A 189 24.35 24.55 0.92
C THR A 189 24.61 24.91 -0.54
N PRO A 190 23.58 25.38 -1.27
CA PRO A 190 23.64 25.53 -2.73
C PRO A 190 24.72 26.52 -3.19
N TRP A 191 25.17 27.42 -2.32
CA TRP A 191 26.23 28.39 -2.62
C TRP A 191 27.65 27.89 -2.33
N ALA A 192 27.81 26.82 -1.55
CA ALA A 192 29.13 26.36 -1.12
C ALA A 192 30.00 25.92 -2.30
N GLY A 193 29.44 25.14 -3.23
CA GLY A 193 30.08 24.67 -4.46
C GLY A 193 30.44 25.81 -5.40
N PRO A 194 29.49 26.68 -5.82
CA PRO A 194 29.80 27.84 -6.65
C PRO A 194 30.86 28.75 -6.05
N LEU A 195 30.83 29.02 -4.74
CA LEU A 195 31.84 29.85 -4.08
C LEU A 195 33.21 29.19 -4.08
N MET A 196 33.28 27.89 -3.81
CA MET A 196 34.54 27.14 -3.87
C MET A 196 35.11 27.09 -5.30
N VAL A 197 34.27 26.87 -6.32
CA VAL A 197 34.70 26.86 -7.73
C VAL A 197 35.10 28.25 -8.20
N ALA A 198 34.33 29.29 -7.90
CA ALA A 198 34.69 30.67 -8.21
C ALA A 198 36.01 31.08 -7.55
N GLY A 199 36.23 30.66 -6.30
CA GLY A 199 37.49 30.85 -5.59
C GLY A 199 38.66 30.10 -6.26
N GLY A 200 38.45 28.85 -6.69
CA GLY A 200 39.44 28.08 -7.45
C GLY A 200 39.81 28.73 -8.79
N VAL A 201 38.83 29.25 -9.53
CA VAL A 201 39.03 29.99 -10.79
C VAL A 201 39.82 31.28 -10.53
N MET A 202 39.49 32.03 -9.47
CA MET A 202 40.22 33.23 -9.08
C MET A 202 41.68 32.94 -8.67
N LEU A 203 41.92 31.81 -8.01
CA LEU A 203 43.28 31.35 -7.68
C LEU A 203 44.08 31.06 -8.95
N LEU A 204 43.49 30.37 -9.93
CA LEU A 204 44.11 30.10 -11.23
C LEU A 204 44.43 31.39 -11.99
N LEU A 205 43.48 32.34 -12.05
CA LEU A 205 43.70 33.65 -12.67
C LEU A 205 44.81 34.44 -11.98
N GLY A 206 44.85 34.44 -10.65
CA GLY A 206 45.93 35.02 -9.86
C GLY A 206 47.30 34.43 -10.21
N LEU A 207 47.36 33.10 -10.37
CA LEU A 207 48.58 32.38 -10.75
C LEU A 207 49.02 32.72 -12.18
N ILE A 208 48.09 32.80 -13.14
CA ILE A 208 48.39 33.22 -14.53
C ILE A 208 48.94 34.64 -14.56
N LEU A 209 48.30 35.58 -13.86
CA LEU A 209 48.77 36.96 -13.77
C LEU A 209 50.14 37.07 -13.11
N TYR A 210 50.40 36.26 -12.08
CA TYR A 210 51.70 36.18 -11.40
C TYR A 210 52.80 35.67 -12.35
N VAL A 211 52.55 34.59 -13.10
CA VAL A 211 53.50 34.04 -14.09
C VAL A 211 53.75 35.04 -15.22
N LEU A 212 52.70 35.70 -15.74
CA LEU A 212 52.83 36.74 -16.75
C LEU A 212 53.62 37.95 -16.23
N ALA A 213 53.43 38.35 -14.98
CA ALA A 213 54.18 39.43 -14.36
C ALA A 213 55.67 39.11 -14.28
N ILE A 214 56.04 37.88 -13.90
CA ILE A 214 57.43 37.40 -13.90
C ILE A 214 58.01 37.36 -15.32
N ARG A 215 57.26 36.84 -16.29
CA ARG A 215 57.71 36.74 -17.69
C ARG A 215 57.92 38.12 -18.32
N HIS A 216 57.08 39.10 -18.00
CA HIS A 216 57.25 40.48 -18.44
C HIS A 216 58.47 41.13 -17.79
N GLN A 217 58.68 40.92 -16.48
CA GLN A 217 59.86 41.43 -15.77
C GLN A 217 61.16 40.83 -16.31
N ARG A 218 61.15 39.57 -16.75
CA ARG A 218 62.28 38.93 -17.42
C ARG A 218 62.54 39.46 -18.84
N ARG A 219 61.49 39.82 -19.60
CA ARG A 219 61.63 40.42 -20.94
C ARG A 219 62.10 41.89 -20.93
N GLY A 220 61.95 42.61 -19.82
CA GLY A 220 62.41 44.00 -19.67
C GLY A 220 63.89 44.17 -19.33
N ARG A 221 64.65 43.10 -19.11
CA ARG A 221 66.10 43.12 -18.81
C ARG A 221 66.89 42.43 -19.93
N GLY A 222 66.89 43.02 -21.12
CA GLY A 222 67.86 42.70 -22.17
C GLY A 222 69.28 43.19 -21.81
N PRO A 223 70.37 42.61 -22.36
CA PRO A 223 71.73 42.91 -21.93
C PRO A 223 72.17 44.31 -22.36
N ARG A 224 72.40 45.23 -21.42
CA ARG A 224 73.11 46.49 -21.66
C ARG A 224 74.61 46.20 -21.77
N ARG A 225 75.17 46.18 -22.98
CA ARG A 225 76.63 46.17 -23.19
C ARG A 225 77.18 47.58 -22.93
N LYS A 226 78.13 47.70 -21.99
CA LYS A 226 79.08 48.81 -21.89
C LYS A 226 79.90 48.86 -23.19
N GLY A 227 80.12 50.06 -23.74
CA GLY A 227 80.84 50.25 -25.01
C GLY A 227 82.34 49.95 -24.93
N PRO A 228 83.02 49.76 -26.07
CA PRO A 228 84.47 49.84 -26.15
C PRO A 228 84.94 51.12 -26.85
N GLY A 229 86.05 51.69 -26.34
CA GLY A 229 86.87 52.72 -26.99
C GLY A 229 87.70 52.18 -28.17
N PRO A 230 88.70 52.95 -28.65
CA PRO A 230 88.95 53.23 -30.06
C PRO A 230 89.63 52.09 -30.84
N LEU A 231 89.31 52.00 -32.13
CA LEU A 231 89.87 51.05 -33.10
C LEU A 231 91.16 51.60 -33.74
N PRO A 232 92.20 50.76 -33.94
CA PRO A 232 93.34 51.09 -34.80
C PRO A 232 93.04 50.90 -36.31
N ILE A 233 93.76 51.66 -37.12
CA ILE A 233 93.69 51.83 -38.59
C ILE A 233 94.46 50.72 -39.32
N THR A 234 93.88 50.18 -40.41
CA THR A 234 94.52 49.70 -41.66
C THR A 234 93.40 49.51 -42.71
N GLU A 235 93.18 50.46 -43.62
CA GLU A 235 93.65 50.54 -45.02
C GLU A 235 92.67 49.96 -46.08
N PRO A 236 92.56 50.59 -47.27
CA PRO A 236 91.35 50.56 -48.11
C PRO A 236 91.37 49.52 -49.23
N ILE A 237 90.20 49.03 -49.61
CA ILE A 237 89.94 48.53 -50.97
C ILE A 237 88.84 49.40 -51.55
N ASP A 238 89.19 50.06 -52.65
CA ASP A 238 88.39 51.05 -53.35
C ASP A 238 87.83 50.46 -54.64
N LEU A 239 86.59 50.87 -54.91
CA LEU A 239 85.89 51.02 -56.19
C LEU A 239 85.52 49.82 -57.08
N ALA A 240 84.19 49.76 -57.25
CA ALA A 240 83.49 49.85 -58.53
C ALA A 240 83.35 48.59 -59.38
N THR A 241 82.17 47.97 -59.30
CA THR A 241 81.34 47.63 -60.48
C THR A 241 79.88 47.46 -60.07
N LEU A 242 79.05 48.46 -60.36
CA LEU A 242 77.59 48.31 -60.47
C LEU A 242 77.24 47.90 -61.92
N PRO A 243 76.17 47.10 -62.11
CA PRO A 243 75.30 47.30 -63.27
C PRO A 243 73.88 47.73 -62.88
N PRO A 244 73.35 48.78 -63.53
CA PRO A 244 71.97 49.24 -63.44
C PRO A 244 71.15 48.70 -64.63
N ALA A 245 70.17 47.83 -64.37
CA ALA A 245 69.10 47.49 -65.32
C ALA A 245 67.90 46.98 -64.51
N GLU A 246 66.70 47.49 -64.84
CA GLU A 246 65.39 47.30 -64.17
C GLU A 246 65.20 48.13 -62.88
N ARG A 247 64.80 49.41 -62.83
CA ARG A 247 64.11 50.35 -63.74
C ARG A 247 62.82 49.84 -64.41
N ALA A 248 61.76 49.75 -63.62
CA ALA A 248 60.40 50.26 -63.90
C ALA A 248 59.62 50.21 -62.57
N ALA A 249 59.33 51.32 -61.90
CA ALA A 249 58.18 52.20 -62.14
C ALA A 249 56.88 51.38 -62.08
N ILE A 250 56.15 51.41 -60.95
CA ILE A 250 55.19 52.48 -60.63
C ILE A 250 54.28 52.69 -61.84
N GLU A 251 53.19 51.96 -61.89
CA GLU A 251 52.00 52.40 -62.61
C GLU A 251 50.78 51.83 -61.90
N ASP A 252 49.99 52.80 -61.44
CA ASP A 252 48.55 52.77 -61.25
C ASP A 252 47.95 52.10 -60.01
N SER A 253 47.38 52.90 -59.09
CA SER A 253 46.02 53.50 -59.17
C SER A 253 44.99 52.41 -58.85
N GLU A 254 43.99 52.55 -58.01
CA GLU A 254 43.33 53.69 -57.41
C GLU A 254 42.30 53.10 -56.41
N SER A 255 41.92 53.88 -55.40
CA SER A 255 40.53 54.07 -54.96
C SER A 255 39.63 52.91 -54.49
N ALA A 256 39.04 53.14 -53.31
CA ALA A 256 37.60 53.00 -52.98
C ALA A 256 37.06 51.73 -52.26
N THR A 257 36.64 51.99 -51.02
CA THR A 257 35.26 51.87 -50.48
C THR A 257 34.62 50.51 -50.11
N ALA A 258 34.10 50.53 -48.87
CA ALA A 258 33.14 49.70 -48.14
C ALA A 258 32.04 48.92 -48.90
N THR A 259 31.62 47.76 -48.36
CA THR A 259 30.33 47.52 -47.65
C THR A 259 29.94 46.02 -47.60
N ALA A 260 29.49 45.58 -46.39
CA ALA A 260 28.58 44.47 -45.98
C ALA A 260 28.61 43.05 -46.60
N PRO A 261 28.27 42.04 -45.78
CA PRO A 261 27.34 40.97 -46.18
C PRO A 261 26.34 40.65 -45.04
N ALA A 262 25.26 39.89 -45.17
CA ALA A 262 24.49 39.32 -46.26
C ALA A 262 23.20 38.77 -45.61
N ASP A 263 22.09 38.75 -46.34
CA ASP A 263 20.89 37.97 -46.01
C ASP A 263 20.42 37.25 -47.28
N SER A 264 19.62 36.20 -47.05
CA SER A 264 18.85 35.34 -47.97
C SER A 264 19.54 34.09 -48.51
N SER A 265 19.06 32.94 -48.02
CA SER A 265 18.68 31.80 -48.86
C SER A 265 17.21 31.95 -49.25
N PRO A 266 16.70 31.24 -50.27
CA PRO A 266 15.82 30.12 -49.89
C PRO A 266 15.70 28.95 -50.90
N ARG A 267 15.02 27.90 -50.39
CA ARG A 267 14.08 26.94 -51.02
C ARG A 267 14.55 25.59 -51.61
N GLN A 268 13.93 24.57 -51.01
CA GLN A 268 13.08 23.50 -51.59
C GLN A 268 13.65 22.10 -51.88
N ASP A 269 13.09 21.17 -51.10
CA ASP A 269 12.30 19.99 -51.49
C ASP A 269 12.97 18.64 -51.82
N ASP A 270 12.41 17.67 -51.10
CA ASP A 270 11.97 16.31 -51.47
C ASP A 270 12.91 15.09 -51.44
N ASP A 271 12.30 14.06 -50.84
CA ASP A 271 12.38 12.62 -51.05
C ASP A 271 13.50 11.77 -50.41
N ALA A 272 13.05 11.08 -49.35
CA ALA A 272 13.24 9.67 -48.97
C ALA A 272 14.02 8.73 -49.92
N GLU A 273 14.92 7.92 -49.36
CA GLU A 273 14.66 6.49 -49.12
C GLU A 273 15.76 5.84 -48.27
N GLU A 274 15.37 4.74 -47.63
CA GLU A 274 16.06 3.98 -46.60
C GLU A 274 17.23 3.11 -47.10
N ALA A 275 17.93 2.56 -46.10
CA ALA A 275 18.35 1.15 -46.01
C ALA A 275 19.86 0.86 -46.01
N GLU A 276 20.33 0.48 -44.81
CA GLU A 276 20.79 -0.88 -44.49
C GLU A 276 22.23 -1.34 -44.87
N ILE A 277 22.76 -2.17 -43.94
CA ILE A 277 23.78 -3.25 -44.05
C ILE A 277 25.30 -2.91 -44.00
N VAL A 278 25.89 -3.30 -42.87
CA VAL A 278 27.06 -4.19 -42.65
C VAL A 278 27.98 -4.47 -43.87
N ASP A 279 29.30 -4.30 -43.73
CA ASP A 279 30.29 -5.40 -43.74
C ASP A 279 31.76 -4.91 -43.73
N GLU A 280 32.54 -5.81 -43.21
CA GLU A 280 33.94 -5.92 -42.87
C GLU A 280 34.93 -5.79 -44.04
N GLY A 281 36.15 -5.36 -43.71
CA GLY A 281 37.34 -5.94 -44.32
C GLY A 281 38.16 -5.08 -45.29
N LYS A 282 39.45 -5.00 -44.93
CA LYS A 282 40.60 -5.26 -45.82
C LYS A 282 41.28 -4.05 -46.50
N ASP A 283 42.30 -3.55 -45.80
CA ASP A 283 43.57 -3.10 -46.40
C ASP A 283 44.09 -4.11 -47.44
N PRO A 284 44.89 -3.76 -48.49
CA PRO A 284 46.13 -2.99 -48.30
C PRO A 284 46.68 -2.17 -49.51
N GLY A 285 47.65 -1.29 -49.20
CA GLY A 285 48.84 -1.07 -50.04
C GLY A 285 48.94 0.33 -50.69
N SER A 286 50.11 0.95 -50.83
CA SER A 286 51.47 0.55 -50.48
C SER A 286 52.41 1.75 -50.61
N LYS A 287 53.44 1.81 -49.75
CA LYS A 287 54.83 2.32 -49.99
C LYS A 287 54.96 3.82 -50.33
N THR A 288 55.80 4.61 -49.67
CA THR A 288 57.27 4.42 -49.68
C THR A 288 57.93 5.32 -48.63
N SER A 289 58.95 4.74 -48.02
CA SER A 289 59.97 5.28 -47.12
C SER A 289 60.67 6.57 -47.58
N MET A 290 61.12 7.40 -46.63
CA MET A 290 62.56 7.57 -46.40
C MET A 290 62.89 8.20 -45.04
N ARG A 291 63.84 7.55 -44.36
CA ARG A 291 64.54 7.99 -43.15
C ARG A 291 65.36 9.26 -43.43
N ALA A 292 65.47 10.12 -42.42
CA ALA A 292 66.78 10.57 -41.92
C ALA A 292 66.66 11.07 -40.48
N ALA A 293 67.52 10.55 -39.62
CA ALA A 293 67.67 10.92 -38.21
C ALA A 293 68.72 12.02 -38.05
N THR A 294 68.57 12.89 -37.04
CA THR A 294 69.72 13.33 -36.21
C THR A 294 69.29 14.00 -34.89
N VAL A 295 69.59 13.29 -33.78
CA VAL A 295 70.34 13.71 -32.58
C VAL A 295 70.02 15.05 -31.87
N ARG A 296 69.26 14.93 -30.77
CA ARG A 296 69.61 15.26 -29.36
C ARG A 296 70.42 16.54 -29.03
N ARG A 297 69.81 17.48 -28.27
CA ARG A 297 70.47 18.09 -27.08
C ARG A 297 69.49 18.63 -26.03
N ARG A 298 69.77 18.22 -24.77
CA ARG A 298 69.09 18.51 -23.50
C ARG A 298 69.02 20.01 -23.13
N ARG A 299 67.98 20.41 -22.38
CA ARG A 299 68.12 20.95 -20.99
C ARG A 299 66.78 21.07 -20.24
N ARG A 300 66.69 20.27 -19.16
CA ARG A 300 66.04 20.46 -17.84
C ARG A 300 65.17 21.72 -17.64
N LEU A 301 63.90 21.57 -17.23
CA LEU A 301 63.48 21.70 -15.82
C LEU A 301 61.98 21.34 -15.64
N LEU A 302 61.72 20.64 -14.54
CA LEU A 302 60.46 20.12 -13.99
C LEU A 302 59.59 21.22 -13.32
N VAL A 303 58.34 20.82 -13.02
CA VAL A 303 57.48 21.18 -11.86
C VAL A 303 56.20 22.02 -12.16
N ILE A 304 55.08 21.30 -12.39
CA ILE A 304 53.74 21.33 -11.72
C ILE A 304 52.94 22.69 -11.70
N PRO A 305 51.62 22.70 -12.06
CA PRO A 305 50.58 22.20 -11.17
C PRO A 305 49.60 21.18 -11.76
N ALA A 306 49.77 19.95 -11.32
CA ALA A 306 48.73 18.94 -11.17
C ALA A 306 47.86 19.17 -9.88
N LEU A 307 47.74 20.43 -9.43
CA LEU A 307 46.89 20.82 -8.28
C LEU A 307 45.60 21.54 -8.70
N GLY A 308 45.42 21.87 -9.99
CA GLY A 308 44.17 22.45 -10.50
C GLY A 308 43.11 21.40 -10.87
N LEU A 309 43.53 20.18 -11.17
CA LEU A 309 42.63 19.10 -11.64
C LEU A 309 42.04 18.26 -10.50
N THR A 310 42.65 18.23 -9.32
CA THR A 310 42.10 17.54 -8.14
C THR A 310 40.96 18.32 -7.48
N ALA A 311 40.93 19.66 -7.59
CA ALA A 311 39.82 20.47 -7.07
C ALA A 311 38.54 20.34 -7.92
N ILE A 312 38.66 20.08 -9.23
CA ILE A 312 37.52 19.87 -10.13
C ILE A 312 36.95 18.45 -9.99
N LEU A 313 37.80 17.45 -9.72
CA LEU A 313 37.35 16.07 -9.51
C LEU A 313 36.80 15.80 -8.08
N ALA A 314 37.23 16.54 -7.05
CA ALA A 314 36.69 16.40 -5.69
C ALA A 314 35.36 17.14 -5.48
N ALA A 315 35.01 18.12 -6.32
CA ALA A 315 33.74 18.85 -6.25
C ALA A 315 32.58 18.15 -7.00
N GLY A 316 32.86 17.03 -7.69
CA GLY A 316 31.87 16.27 -8.46
C GLY A 316 31.10 15.20 -7.67
N CYS A 317 31.39 15.00 -6.37
CA CYS A 317 30.78 13.92 -5.57
C CYS A 317 29.83 14.40 -4.46
N SER A 318 29.50 15.69 -4.35
CA SER A 318 28.44 16.15 -3.44
C SER A 318 27.43 17.05 -4.16
N SER A 319 26.35 16.43 -4.65
CA SER A 319 25.20 17.09 -5.28
C SER A 319 24.60 18.19 -4.39
N ASP A 320 24.66 18.04 -3.06
CA ASP A 320 24.11 19.00 -2.08
C ASP A 320 24.84 20.35 -1.98
N SER A 321 26.00 20.46 -2.64
CA SER A 321 26.84 21.67 -2.60
C SER A 321 26.68 22.58 -3.81
N TRP A 322 25.87 22.20 -4.79
CA TRP A 322 25.65 22.98 -6.02
C TRP A 322 24.21 23.49 -6.11
N PRO A 323 23.96 24.65 -6.74
CA PRO A 323 22.62 25.10 -7.06
C PRO A 323 22.12 24.19 -8.18
N GLN A 324 21.12 23.37 -7.88
CA GLN A 324 20.48 22.51 -8.85
C GLN A 324 19.63 23.39 -9.77
N LEU A 325 20.25 23.90 -10.83
CA LEU A 325 19.58 24.64 -11.91
C LEU A 325 18.97 23.62 -12.89
N GLY A 326 17.97 22.87 -12.46
CA GLY A 326 17.30 21.91 -13.35
C GLY A 326 16.49 20.84 -12.64
N ASP A 327 16.93 20.42 -11.46
CA ASP A 327 16.13 19.60 -10.59
C ASP A 327 15.52 20.55 -9.56
N ALA A 328 14.21 20.80 -9.68
CA ALA A 328 13.45 20.94 -8.45
C ALA A 328 13.92 19.78 -7.55
N SER A 329 14.07 20.02 -6.24
CA SER A 329 13.94 18.93 -5.26
C SER A 329 12.86 17.97 -5.80
N PRO A 330 12.92 16.64 -5.64
CA PRO A 330 11.70 15.88 -5.79
C PRO A 330 10.71 16.46 -4.77
N THR A 331 10.02 17.55 -5.17
CA THR A 331 8.71 17.93 -4.73
C THR A 331 8.05 16.59 -4.72
N PRO A 332 7.68 16.06 -3.54
CA PRO A 332 7.10 14.74 -3.45
C PRO A 332 6.13 14.69 -4.61
N SER A 333 6.43 13.82 -5.59
CA SER A 333 5.55 13.67 -6.75
C SER A 333 4.20 13.50 -6.09
N PRO A 334 3.24 14.43 -6.29
CA PRO A 334 2.03 14.42 -5.49
C PRO A 334 1.54 12.98 -5.60
N SER A 335 1.63 12.24 -4.47
CA SER A 335 1.01 10.92 -4.41
C SER A 335 -0.37 11.20 -4.91
N PRO A 336 -0.78 10.56 -6.02
CA PRO A 336 -1.94 10.98 -6.78
C PRO A 336 -3.00 11.29 -5.74
N THR A 337 -3.32 12.58 -5.59
CA THR A 337 -4.38 12.98 -4.68
C THR A 337 -5.56 12.33 -5.34
N VAL A 338 -5.93 11.15 -4.84
CA VAL A 338 -7.18 10.52 -5.19
C VAL A 338 -8.16 11.53 -4.65
N VAL A 339 -8.62 12.40 -5.55
CA VAL A 339 -9.69 13.35 -5.27
C VAL A 339 -10.90 12.46 -5.08
N ALA A 340 -11.03 11.92 -3.88
CA ALA A 340 -12.28 11.38 -3.41
C ALA A 340 -13.27 12.55 -3.54
N PRO A 341 -14.36 12.41 -4.30
CA PRO A 341 -15.44 13.38 -4.28
C PRO A 341 -15.76 13.76 -2.83
N GLU A 342 -16.08 15.01 -2.53
CA GLU A 342 -16.35 15.48 -1.15
C GLU A 342 -17.47 14.69 -0.43
N ASN A 343 -18.26 13.89 -1.15
CA ASN A 343 -19.30 13.03 -0.63
C ASN A 343 -18.96 11.51 -0.63
N GLN A 344 -17.74 11.11 -0.99
CA GLN A 344 -17.34 9.71 -1.00
C GLN A 344 -16.88 9.28 0.40
N LYS A 345 -17.59 8.32 1.00
CA LYS A 345 -17.18 7.68 2.25
C LYS A 345 -15.94 6.82 2.03
N PRO A 346 -15.02 6.74 3.01
CA PRO A 346 -13.82 5.92 2.85
C PRO A 346 -14.17 4.42 2.87
N PRO A 347 -13.42 3.56 2.16
CA PRO A 347 -13.60 2.11 2.24
C PRO A 347 -13.32 1.61 3.65
N ALA A 348 -14.09 0.63 4.13
CA ALA A 348 -14.00 0.09 5.49
C ALA A 348 -12.60 -0.46 5.80
N VAL A 349 -11.98 -1.14 4.84
CA VAL A 349 -10.62 -1.68 4.93
C VAL A 349 -9.83 -1.39 3.66
N THR A 350 -8.51 -1.26 3.80
CA THR A 350 -7.59 -1.23 2.65
C THR A 350 -7.30 -2.64 2.15
N GLU A 351 -6.80 -2.79 0.93
CA GLU A 351 -6.44 -4.10 0.39
C GLU A 351 -5.34 -4.81 1.23
N ALA A 352 -4.32 -4.07 1.65
CA ALA A 352 -3.25 -4.60 2.50
C ALA A 352 -3.79 -5.06 3.86
N GLN A 353 -4.70 -4.28 4.45
CA GLN A 353 -5.37 -4.62 5.69
C GLN A 353 -6.26 -5.85 5.53
N ALA A 354 -7.08 -5.93 4.46
CA ALA A 354 -7.93 -7.09 4.20
C ALA A 354 -7.12 -8.39 4.05
N LYS A 355 -6.00 -8.35 3.31
CA LYS A 355 -5.07 -9.50 3.19
C LYS A 355 -4.47 -9.91 4.53
N ARG A 356 -4.08 -8.95 5.38
CA ARG A 356 -3.58 -9.21 6.73
C ARG A 356 -4.64 -9.85 7.62
N ILE A 357 -5.85 -9.30 7.62
CA ILE A 357 -6.99 -9.80 8.40
C ILE A 357 -7.29 -11.24 7.97
N LEU A 358 -7.45 -11.49 6.66
CA LEU A 358 -7.74 -12.83 6.13
C LEU A 358 -6.68 -13.86 6.58
N LYS A 359 -5.40 -13.50 6.50
CA LYS A 359 -4.31 -14.39 6.94
C LYS A 359 -4.35 -14.68 8.45
N SER A 360 -4.57 -13.66 9.27
CA SER A 360 -4.68 -13.81 10.73
C SER A 360 -5.91 -14.65 11.10
N LEU A 361 -7.03 -14.39 10.43
CA LEU A 361 -8.29 -15.08 10.62
C LEU A 361 -8.16 -16.56 10.24
N ALA A 362 -7.66 -16.86 9.05
CA ALA A 362 -7.47 -18.24 8.58
C ALA A 362 -6.52 -19.02 9.50
N GLY A 363 -5.46 -18.38 10.02
CA GLY A 363 -4.57 -18.99 11.02
C GLY A 363 -5.31 -19.34 12.32
N THR A 364 -6.11 -18.42 12.84
CA THR A 364 -6.90 -18.63 14.07
C THR A 364 -7.95 -19.73 13.87
N VAL A 365 -8.64 -19.73 12.72
CA VAL A 365 -9.65 -20.75 12.37
C VAL A 365 -8.98 -22.12 12.22
N SER A 366 -7.81 -22.19 11.58
CA SER A 366 -7.08 -23.46 11.47
C SER A 366 -6.63 -24.01 12.82
N GLU A 367 -6.27 -23.13 13.78
CA GLU A 367 -5.94 -23.54 15.15
C GLU A 367 -7.18 -24.03 15.89
N ALA A 368 -8.29 -23.30 15.79
CA ALA A 368 -9.58 -23.70 16.36
C ALA A 368 -10.07 -25.04 15.79
N ASP A 369 -9.93 -25.25 14.47
CA ASP A 369 -10.34 -26.49 13.79
C ASP A 369 -9.50 -27.69 14.19
N ALA A 370 -8.21 -27.48 14.43
CA ALA A 370 -7.30 -28.53 14.89
C ALA A 370 -7.59 -28.90 16.36
N ALA A 371 -7.94 -27.90 17.18
CA ALA A 371 -8.22 -28.07 18.61
C ALA A 371 -9.69 -28.42 18.93
N LEU A 372 -10.61 -28.27 17.96
CA LEU A 372 -12.06 -28.28 18.17
C LEU A 372 -12.51 -27.21 19.19
N ASP A 373 -11.89 -26.03 19.14
CA ASP A 373 -12.09 -24.94 20.11
C ASP A 373 -13.14 -23.93 19.61
N LEU A 374 -14.36 -24.03 20.15
CA LEU A 374 -15.47 -23.14 19.79
C LEU A 374 -15.29 -21.71 20.29
N ASP A 375 -14.63 -21.52 21.43
CA ASP A 375 -14.43 -20.19 22.00
C ASP A 375 -13.43 -19.42 21.14
N LEU A 376 -12.34 -20.09 20.71
CA LEU A 376 -11.39 -19.53 19.76
C LEU A 376 -12.03 -19.25 18.40
N LEU A 377 -12.85 -20.18 17.90
CA LEU A 377 -13.56 -20.01 16.64
C LEU A 377 -14.52 -18.79 16.66
N ALA A 378 -15.28 -18.62 17.75
CA ALA A 378 -16.25 -17.53 17.91
C ALA A 378 -15.60 -16.13 17.97
N THR A 379 -14.27 -16.06 18.12
CA THR A 379 -13.52 -14.80 17.96
C THR A 379 -13.44 -14.34 16.51
N ARG A 380 -13.61 -15.26 15.54
CA ARG A 380 -13.45 -15.02 14.10
C ARG A 380 -14.64 -15.43 13.24
N PHE A 381 -15.57 -16.23 13.74
CA PHE A 381 -16.78 -16.66 13.04
C PHE A 381 -18.02 -16.18 13.77
N GLU A 382 -19.08 -15.88 13.02
CA GLU A 382 -20.40 -15.55 13.54
C GLU A 382 -21.51 -16.04 12.60
N GLY A 383 -22.76 -15.91 13.03
CA GLY A 383 -23.93 -16.24 12.20
C GLY A 383 -23.90 -17.67 11.66
N PRO A 384 -24.30 -17.88 10.38
CA PRO A 384 -24.40 -19.22 9.80
C PRO A 384 -23.05 -19.95 9.75
N ALA A 385 -21.96 -19.25 9.42
CA ALA A 385 -20.61 -19.84 9.41
C ALA A 385 -20.21 -20.43 10.79
N LEU A 386 -20.55 -19.77 11.89
CA LEU A 386 -20.30 -20.31 13.24
C LEU A 386 -21.24 -21.47 13.58
N ALA A 387 -22.51 -21.39 13.16
CA ALA A 387 -23.52 -22.39 13.47
C ALA A 387 -23.16 -23.75 12.86
N THR A 388 -22.77 -23.79 11.59
CA THR A 388 -22.41 -25.05 10.93
C THR A 388 -21.14 -25.66 11.54
N ARG A 389 -20.14 -24.82 11.80
CA ARG A 389 -18.88 -25.26 12.40
C ARG A 389 -19.04 -25.77 13.83
N THR A 390 -20.01 -25.23 14.57
CA THR A 390 -20.38 -25.75 15.90
C THR A 390 -20.86 -27.20 15.83
N THR A 391 -21.73 -27.51 14.87
CA THR A 391 -22.21 -28.88 14.66
C THR A 391 -21.09 -29.79 14.15
N GLU A 392 -20.22 -29.29 13.28
CA GLU A 392 -19.03 -29.97 12.78
C GLU A 392 -18.13 -30.44 13.94
N TYR A 393 -17.79 -29.55 14.89
CA TYR A 393 -16.94 -29.90 16.03
C TYR A 393 -17.61 -30.92 16.96
N ALA A 394 -18.93 -30.79 17.17
CA ALA A 394 -19.69 -31.78 17.93
C ALA A 394 -19.66 -33.16 17.27
N LEU A 395 -19.72 -33.22 15.93
CA LEU A 395 -19.58 -34.45 15.16
C LEU A 395 -18.18 -35.04 15.26
N ARG A 396 -17.12 -34.26 15.01
CA ARG A 396 -15.72 -34.72 15.09
C ARG A 396 -15.32 -35.22 16.47
N THR A 397 -15.91 -34.64 17.53
CA THR A 397 -15.71 -35.11 18.90
C THR A 397 -16.25 -36.53 19.11
N LYS A 398 -17.40 -36.86 18.51
CA LYS A 398 -18.05 -38.18 18.62
C LYS A 398 -17.62 -39.17 17.53
N ILE A 399 -17.18 -38.67 16.39
CA ILE A 399 -16.79 -39.42 15.18
C ILE A 399 -15.47 -38.85 14.66
N PRO A 400 -14.31 -39.27 15.21
CA PRO A 400 -13.00 -38.70 14.86
C PRO A 400 -12.58 -38.89 13.39
N GLU A 401 -13.20 -39.86 12.69
CA GLU A 401 -12.97 -40.14 11.27
C GLU A 401 -13.73 -39.16 10.34
N THR A 402 -14.51 -38.23 10.90
CA THR A 402 -15.16 -37.17 10.11
C THR A 402 -14.10 -36.34 9.43
N VAL A 403 -14.26 -36.12 8.12
CA VAL A 403 -13.30 -35.36 7.31
C VAL A 403 -13.25 -33.92 7.85
N PRO A 404 -12.06 -33.41 8.21
CA PRO A 404 -11.95 -32.05 8.68
C PRO A 404 -12.27 -31.09 7.53
N PRO A 405 -12.83 -29.93 7.84
CA PRO A 405 -13.13 -28.91 6.86
C PRO A 405 -11.87 -28.37 6.17
N ALA A 406 -12.04 -27.90 4.93
CA ALA A 406 -10.95 -27.28 4.18
C ALA A 406 -10.49 -25.97 4.83
N ALA A 407 -9.19 -25.70 4.74
CA ALA A 407 -8.61 -24.45 5.20
C ALA A 407 -8.99 -23.29 4.26
N ILE A 408 -9.19 -22.11 4.82
CA ILE A 408 -9.48 -20.89 4.05
C ILE A 408 -8.24 -20.53 3.20
N PRO A 409 -8.36 -20.38 1.88
CA PRO A 409 -7.25 -19.97 1.02
C PRO A 409 -6.71 -18.59 1.38
N THR A 410 -5.39 -18.43 1.40
CA THR A 410 -4.73 -17.15 1.73
C THR A 410 -3.59 -16.77 0.78
N ASP A 411 -3.31 -17.58 -0.24
CA ASP A 411 -2.16 -17.38 -1.13
C ASP A 411 -2.35 -16.17 -2.03
N ASP A 412 -3.56 -16.06 -2.62
CA ASP A 412 -3.94 -14.95 -3.49
C ASP A 412 -5.35 -14.46 -3.17
N VAL A 413 -5.53 -13.14 -3.20
CA VAL A 413 -6.82 -12.48 -2.95
C VAL A 413 -7.18 -11.71 -4.21
N GLU A 414 -8.09 -12.29 -4.99
CA GLU A 414 -8.47 -11.80 -6.31
C GLU A 414 -9.43 -10.62 -6.22
N VAL A 415 -10.32 -10.62 -5.22
CA VAL A 415 -11.28 -9.52 -4.99
C VAL A 415 -11.24 -9.10 -3.53
N VAL A 416 -11.16 -7.78 -3.32
CA VAL A 416 -11.43 -7.13 -2.04
C VAL A 416 -12.46 -6.03 -2.29
N LEU A 417 -13.68 -6.24 -1.80
CA LEU A 417 -14.79 -5.31 -1.94
C LEU A 417 -15.24 -4.81 -0.56
N PRO A 418 -14.63 -3.72 -0.06
CA PRO A 418 -15.01 -3.12 1.21
C PRO A 418 -16.24 -2.23 1.06
N GLU A 419 -17.08 -2.18 2.09
CA GLU A 419 -18.13 -1.17 2.20
C GLU A 419 -17.52 0.23 2.36
N ALA A 420 -18.01 1.21 1.62
CA ALA A 420 -17.66 2.63 1.74
C ALA A 420 -18.54 3.26 2.82
N THR A 421 -18.09 3.23 4.07
CA THR A 421 -18.84 3.73 5.23
C THR A 421 -17.89 4.23 6.31
N ASP A 422 -18.35 5.21 7.10
CA ASP A 422 -17.71 5.64 8.35
C ASP A 422 -18.41 5.09 9.60
N GLN A 423 -19.57 4.46 9.42
CA GLN A 423 -20.37 3.89 10.51
C GLN A 423 -20.06 2.42 10.73
N TRP A 424 -20.47 1.90 11.89
CA TRP A 424 -20.52 0.48 12.20
C TRP A 424 -21.96 -0.03 12.15
N PRO A 425 -22.20 -1.31 11.78
CA PRO A 425 -21.21 -2.32 11.42
C PRO A 425 -20.58 -2.10 10.03
N ARG A 426 -19.39 -2.66 9.80
CA ARG A 426 -18.65 -2.54 8.53
C ARG A 426 -18.46 -3.88 7.89
N THR A 427 -18.78 -3.99 6.60
CA THR A 427 -18.68 -5.26 5.87
C THR A 427 -17.63 -5.23 4.77
N VAL A 428 -16.96 -6.36 4.55
CA VAL A 428 -16.08 -6.60 3.40
C VAL A 428 -16.39 -7.95 2.78
N LEU A 429 -16.49 -7.99 1.46
CA LEU A 429 -16.52 -9.23 0.69
C LEU A 429 -15.14 -9.51 0.11
N MET A 430 -14.70 -10.75 0.19
CA MET A 430 -13.42 -11.20 -0.37
C MET A 430 -13.61 -12.44 -1.24
N LEU A 431 -12.81 -12.52 -2.31
CA LEU A 431 -12.59 -13.75 -3.08
C LEU A 431 -11.11 -14.12 -2.92
N SER A 432 -10.88 -15.30 -2.35
CA SER A 432 -9.54 -15.81 -2.07
C SER A 432 -9.32 -17.17 -2.75
N LYS A 433 -8.08 -17.46 -3.14
CA LYS A 433 -7.71 -18.74 -3.77
C LYS A 433 -6.33 -19.19 -3.35
N THR A 434 -6.06 -20.47 -3.61
CA THR A 434 -4.71 -21.04 -3.46
C THR A 434 -3.97 -20.94 -4.80
N GLY A 435 -2.67 -21.19 -4.79
CA GLY A 435 -1.91 -21.40 -6.03
C GLY A 435 -2.23 -22.71 -6.76
N ASP A 436 -3.08 -23.57 -6.19
CA ASP A 436 -3.53 -24.84 -6.76
C ASP A 436 -4.95 -24.69 -7.32
N ASP A 437 -5.07 -24.74 -8.65
CA ASP A 437 -6.34 -24.62 -9.38
C ASP A 437 -7.34 -25.76 -9.09
N THR A 438 -6.92 -26.82 -8.38
CA THR A 438 -7.82 -27.90 -7.93
C THR A 438 -8.60 -27.56 -6.67
N VAL A 439 -8.15 -26.56 -5.91
CA VAL A 439 -8.86 -26.06 -4.73
C VAL A 439 -9.79 -24.92 -5.17
N PRO A 440 -11.12 -25.06 -5.00
CA PRO A 440 -12.05 -24.01 -5.39
C PRO A 440 -11.73 -22.68 -4.69
N PRO A 441 -11.81 -21.54 -5.40
CA PRO A 441 -11.77 -20.24 -4.76
C PRO A 441 -12.89 -20.11 -3.72
N VAL A 442 -12.64 -19.39 -2.63
CA VAL A 442 -13.61 -19.17 -1.56
C VAL A 442 -14.05 -17.70 -1.55
N VAL A 443 -15.37 -17.51 -1.64
CA VAL A 443 -16.03 -16.23 -1.41
C VAL A 443 -16.45 -16.16 0.06
N LEU A 444 -16.18 -15.05 0.72
CA LEU A 444 -16.59 -14.84 2.11
C LEU A 444 -17.00 -13.39 2.35
N THR A 445 -17.94 -13.19 3.27
CA THR A 445 -18.26 -11.88 3.85
C THR A 445 -17.81 -11.85 5.28
N MET A 446 -17.09 -10.78 5.64
CA MET A 446 -16.71 -10.50 7.02
C MET A 446 -17.32 -9.20 7.48
N THR A 447 -17.79 -9.19 8.72
CA THR A 447 -18.40 -8.01 9.34
C THR A 447 -17.66 -7.66 10.63
N GLN A 448 -17.43 -6.37 10.83
CA GLN A 448 -16.96 -5.79 12.08
C GLN A 448 -18.14 -5.07 12.72
N ALA A 449 -18.60 -5.57 13.87
CA ALA A 449 -19.80 -5.07 14.54
C ALA A 449 -19.64 -3.65 15.13
N ASP A 450 -18.46 -3.36 15.68
CA ASP A 450 -18.15 -2.14 16.42
C ASP A 450 -16.64 -1.83 16.32
N PRO A 451 -16.17 -0.65 16.76
CA PRO A 451 -14.75 -0.27 16.63
C PRO A 451 -13.77 -1.24 17.29
N TRP A 452 -14.20 -1.94 18.34
CA TRP A 452 -13.36 -2.76 19.20
C TRP A 452 -13.32 -4.22 18.80
N SER A 453 -14.40 -4.71 18.20
CA SER A 453 -14.52 -6.07 17.68
C SER A 453 -13.63 -6.27 16.45
N ASN A 454 -13.08 -7.47 16.32
CA ASN A 454 -12.39 -7.90 15.11
C ASN A 454 -13.40 -8.30 14.01
N TYR A 455 -12.92 -8.39 12.78
CA TYR A 455 -13.76 -8.89 11.68
C TYR A 455 -14.05 -10.37 11.90
N LYS A 456 -15.33 -10.72 11.74
CA LYS A 456 -15.82 -12.10 11.81
C LYS A 456 -16.42 -12.53 10.48
N VAL A 457 -16.13 -13.75 10.05
CA VAL A 457 -16.78 -14.37 8.89
C VAL A 457 -18.24 -14.66 9.26
N SER A 458 -19.15 -14.05 8.51
CA SER A 458 -20.58 -14.30 8.64
C SER A 458 -21.05 -15.35 7.65
N HIS A 459 -20.58 -15.27 6.40
CA HIS A 459 -20.89 -16.25 5.34
C HIS A 459 -19.63 -16.63 4.58
N MET A 460 -19.56 -17.89 4.16
CA MET A 460 -18.45 -18.43 3.36
C MET A 460 -18.95 -19.53 2.44
N ALA A 461 -18.48 -19.54 1.20
CA ALA A 461 -18.76 -20.62 0.28
C ALA A 461 -17.70 -20.81 -0.81
N GLU A 462 -17.61 -22.04 -1.32
CA GLU A 462 -16.77 -22.36 -2.47
C GLU A 462 -17.42 -21.86 -3.76
N MET A 463 -16.63 -21.16 -4.58
CA MET A 463 -17.05 -20.69 -5.90
C MET A 463 -17.17 -21.87 -6.86
N SER A 464 -18.24 -21.92 -7.64
CA SER A 464 -18.38 -22.94 -8.68
C SER A 464 -17.33 -22.73 -9.77
N ALA A 465 -16.78 -23.82 -10.32
CA ALA A 465 -15.79 -23.76 -11.40
C ALA A 465 -16.31 -23.06 -12.67
N ASP A 466 -17.63 -23.12 -12.91
CA ASP A 466 -18.28 -22.49 -14.06
C ASP A 466 -18.80 -21.07 -13.75
N ALA A 467 -18.66 -20.60 -12.50
CA ALA A 467 -19.13 -19.27 -12.12
C ALA A 467 -18.15 -18.17 -12.55
N ALA A 468 -18.71 -17.10 -13.12
CA ALA A 468 -17.96 -15.87 -13.41
C ALA A 468 -18.29 -14.80 -12.35
N PHE A 469 -17.28 -14.37 -11.61
CA PHE A 469 -17.43 -13.31 -10.62
C PHE A 469 -17.74 -11.96 -11.33
N PRO A 470 -18.76 -11.20 -10.89
CA PRO A 470 -19.16 -9.96 -11.56
C PRO A 470 -18.12 -8.84 -11.38
N GLU A 471 -18.16 -7.81 -12.23
CA GLU A 471 -17.29 -6.64 -12.07
C GLU A 471 -17.71 -5.81 -10.86
N VAL A 472 -16.75 -5.53 -9.99
CA VAL A 472 -16.96 -4.78 -8.73
C VAL A 472 -16.06 -3.56 -8.65
N ALA A 473 -16.46 -2.62 -7.80
CA ALA A 473 -15.67 -1.43 -7.55
C ALA A 473 -14.26 -1.78 -7.05
N ALA A 474 -13.28 -0.95 -7.41
CA ALA A 474 -11.93 -1.10 -6.90
C ALA A 474 -11.90 -0.97 -5.36
N SER A 475 -10.99 -1.69 -4.71
CA SER A 475 -10.87 -1.76 -3.25
C SER A 475 -10.71 -0.39 -2.57
N TRP A 476 -10.02 0.56 -3.21
CA TRP A 476 -9.84 1.93 -2.70
C TRP A 476 -11.11 2.78 -2.80
N LEU A 477 -12.05 2.43 -3.69
CA LEU A 477 -13.32 3.13 -3.85
C LEU A 477 -14.37 2.58 -2.87
N GLY A 478 -14.40 1.26 -2.73
CA GLY A 478 -15.42 0.54 -1.96
C GLY A 478 -16.79 0.52 -2.65
N THR A 479 -17.79 0.02 -1.94
CA THR A 479 -19.16 -0.15 -2.45
C THR A 479 -20.19 0.17 -1.36
N SER A 480 -21.47 0.25 -1.70
CA SER A 480 -22.54 0.42 -0.71
C SER A 480 -23.29 -0.88 -0.47
N LEU A 481 -23.81 -1.03 0.75
CA LEU A 481 -24.78 -2.08 1.04
C LEU A 481 -26.12 -1.76 0.38
N VAL A 482 -26.77 -2.79 -0.14
CA VAL A 482 -28.13 -2.71 -0.66
C VAL A 482 -29.11 -3.08 0.44
N PRO A 483 -30.11 -2.23 0.76
CA PRO A 483 -31.15 -2.58 1.71
C PRO A 483 -31.85 -3.88 1.33
N SER A 484 -32.24 -4.68 2.33
CA SER A 484 -32.84 -6.00 2.13
C SER A 484 -34.18 -5.95 1.40
N ASP A 485 -34.91 -4.82 1.49
CA ASP A 485 -36.18 -4.56 0.82
C ASP A 485 -36.04 -3.75 -0.49
N SER A 486 -34.80 -3.59 -0.98
CA SER A 486 -34.50 -2.76 -2.13
C SER A 486 -35.26 -3.20 -3.39
N ALA A 487 -36.05 -2.29 -3.94
CA ALA A 487 -36.75 -2.47 -5.21
C ALA A 487 -35.90 -2.15 -6.44
N PHE A 488 -34.59 -1.94 -6.27
CA PHE A 488 -33.66 -1.61 -7.37
C PHE A 488 -33.06 -2.83 -8.06
N LEU A 489 -33.21 -4.01 -7.46
CA LEU A 489 -32.78 -5.29 -8.05
C LEU A 489 -33.95 -6.00 -8.73
N THR A 490 -33.65 -7.00 -9.57
CA THR A 490 -34.68 -7.86 -10.19
C THR A 490 -35.53 -8.59 -9.14
N ILE A 491 -34.96 -8.86 -7.97
CA ILE A 491 -35.63 -9.35 -6.77
C ILE A 491 -35.05 -8.66 -5.53
N PRO A 492 -35.88 -8.24 -4.54
CA PRO A 492 -35.36 -7.75 -3.27
C PRO A 492 -34.49 -8.80 -2.58
N PRO A 493 -33.35 -8.43 -1.97
CA PRO A 493 -32.47 -9.40 -1.32
C PRO A 493 -33.15 -10.28 -0.26
N ALA A 494 -34.09 -9.72 0.51
CA ALA A 494 -34.86 -10.47 1.51
C ALA A 494 -35.71 -11.60 0.92
N ASP A 495 -36.15 -11.45 -0.34
CA ASP A 495 -37.01 -12.43 -1.01
C ASP A 495 -36.21 -13.50 -1.76
N LEU A 496 -34.90 -13.32 -1.92
CA LEU A 496 -34.05 -14.16 -2.76
C LEU A 496 -33.98 -15.60 -2.25
N ALA A 497 -33.77 -15.79 -0.95
CA ALA A 497 -33.71 -17.12 -0.32
C ALA A 497 -35.02 -17.89 -0.51
N THR A 498 -36.15 -17.28 -0.17
CA THR A 498 -37.49 -17.88 -0.34
C THR A 498 -37.78 -18.20 -1.80
N THR A 499 -37.35 -17.33 -2.72
CA THR A 499 -37.57 -17.53 -4.16
C THR A 499 -36.71 -18.66 -4.72
N PHE A 500 -35.47 -18.82 -4.25
CA PHE A 500 -34.64 -19.93 -4.65
C PHE A 500 -35.15 -21.26 -4.06
N ALA A 501 -35.59 -21.27 -2.80
CA ALA A 501 -36.24 -22.42 -2.18
C ALA A 501 -37.45 -22.92 -2.99
N ASP A 502 -38.32 -22.01 -3.45
CA ASP A 502 -39.45 -22.32 -4.32
C ASP A 502 -39.02 -22.99 -5.64
N VAL A 503 -37.90 -22.53 -6.22
CA VAL A 503 -37.31 -23.14 -7.43
C VAL A 503 -36.77 -24.55 -7.15
N VAL A 504 -36.16 -24.78 -5.99
CA VAL A 504 -35.70 -26.12 -5.58
C VAL A 504 -36.89 -27.06 -5.39
N ASP A 505 -37.94 -26.63 -4.71
CA ASP A 505 -39.06 -27.50 -4.36
C ASP A 505 -40.03 -27.76 -5.52
N GLN A 506 -40.26 -26.78 -6.40
CA GLN A 506 -41.20 -26.90 -7.52
C GLN A 506 -40.52 -27.19 -8.87
N GLY A 507 -39.20 -27.02 -8.97
CA GLY A 507 -38.47 -27.18 -10.22
C GLY A 507 -39.04 -26.30 -11.33
N GLU A 508 -39.18 -26.86 -12.54
CA GLU A 508 -39.72 -26.17 -13.73
C GLU A 508 -41.15 -25.61 -13.55
N GLN A 509 -41.87 -26.03 -12.50
CA GLN A 509 -43.21 -25.51 -12.18
C GLN A 509 -43.17 -24.18 -11.43
N SER A 510 -42.02 -23.81 -10.85
CA SER A 510 -41.85 -22.53 -10.16
C SER A 510 -42.01 -21.36 -11.14
N ALA A 511 -42.79 -20.37 -10.74
CA ALA A 511 -42.94 -19.12 -11.50
C ALA A 511 -41.62 -18.32 -11.60
N SER A 512 -40.65 -18.62 -10.75
CA SER A 512 -39.33 -17.98 -10.72
C SER A 512 -38.23 -18.80 -11.39
N TYR A 513 -38.53 -19.99 -11.92
CA TYR A 513 -37.53 -20.88 -12.55
C TYR A 513 -36.69 -20.16 -13.61
N GLY A 514 -37.35 -19.42 -14.53
CA GLY A 514 -36.67 -18.71 -15.61
C GLY A 514 -35.82 -17.50 -15.17
N LYS A 515 -35.86 -17.11 -13.89
CA LYS A 515 -35.06 -15.98 -13.37
C LYS A 515 -33.62 -16.38 -13.04
N PHE A 516 -33.35 -17.66 -12.80
CA PHE A 516 -32.05 -18.17 -12.40
C PHE A 516 -31.28 -18.72 -13.60
N ASP A 517 -29.95 -18.68 -13.53
CA ASP A 517 -29.06 -19.20 -14.56
C ASP A 517 -28.94 -20.74 -14.53
N ASP A 518 -28.36 -21.31 -15.58
CA ASP A 518 -28.20 -22.75 -15.72
C ASP A 518 -27.41 -23.38 -14.55
N LEU A 519 -26.44 -22.65 -13.98
CA LEU A 519 -25.67 -23.12 -12.84
C LEU A 519 -26.52 -23.20 -11.57
N ALA A 520 -27.30 -22.16 -11.25
CA ALA A 520 -28.25 -22.19 -10.14
C ALA A 520 -29.30 -23.30 -10.31
N LEU A 521 -29.82 -23.49 -11.52
CA LEU A 521 -30.79 -24.56 -11.82
C LEU A 521 -30.17 -25.95 -11.71
N THR A 522 -28.93 -26.12 -12.15
CA THR A 522 -28.17 -27.37 -11.97
C THR A 522 -27.93 -27.67 -10.49
N TYR A 523 -27.61 -26.65 -9.70
CA TYR A 523 -27.46 -26.79 -8.26
C TYR A 523 -28.77 -27.16 -7.58
N ALA A 524 -29.88 -26.48 -7.89
CA ALA A 524 -31.22 -26.82 -7.41
C ALA A 524 -31.60 -28.28 -7.75
N LYS A 525 -31.29 -28.71 -8.97
CA LYS A 525 -31.47 -30.11 -9.37
C LYS A 525 -30.61 -31.07 -8.54
N SER A 526 -29.36 -30.74 -8.25
CA SER A 526 -28.49 -31.59 -7.42
C SER A 526 -29.07 -31.82 -6.01
N ILE A 527 -29.72 -30.81 -5.43
CA ILE A 527 -30.42 -30.93 -4.14
C ILE A 527 -31.61 -31.90 -4.26
N THR A 528 -32.46 -31.73 -5.27
CA THR A 528 -33.60 -32.64 -5.48
C THR A 528 -33.18 -34.07 -5.81
N ASP A 529 -32.08 -34.26 -6.56
CA ASP A 529 -31.48 -35.57 -6.83
C ASP A 529 -30.97 -36.22 -5.53
N SER A 530 -30.37 -35.45 -4.61
CA SER A 530 -29.97 -35.91 -3.28
C SER A 530 -31.17 -36.37 -2.44
N ARG A 531 -32.26 -35.58 -2.39
CA ARG A 531 -33.51 -35.94 -1.71
C ARG A 531 -34.12 -37.22 -2.29
N GLN A 532 -34.10 -37.38 -3.61
CA GLN A 532 -34.55 -38.60 -4.28
C GLN A 532 -33.69 -39.82 -3.91
N ALA A 533 -32.38 -39.64 -3.72
CA ALA A 533 -31.49 -40.69 -3.25
C ALA A 533 -31.84 -41.14 -1.82
N VAL A 534 -32.27 -40.22 -0.93
CA VAL A 534 -32.78 -40.57 0.41
C VAL A 534 -34.04 -41.43 0.31
N VAL A 535 -35.01 -41.04 -0.54
CA VAL A 535 -36.23 -41.83 -0.79
C VAL A 535 -35.88 -43.22 -1.33
N GLN A 536 -34.96 -43.29 -2.29
CA GLN A 536 -34.52 -44.56 -2.86
C GLN A 536 -33.82 -45.44 -1.83
N ALA A 537 -32.98 -44.86 -0.96
CA ALA A 537 -32.29 -45.58 0.10
C ALA A 537 -33.26 -46.17 1.13
N LEU A 538 -34.38 -45.50 1.42
CA LEU A 538 -35.46 -46.05 2.24
C LEU A 538 -36.14 -47.23 1.53
N ALA A 539 -36.40 -47.13 0.23
CA ALA A 539 -36.99 -48.21 -0.56
C ALA A 539 -36.09 -49.45 -0.65
N ASP A 540 -34.80 -49.27 -0.90
CA ASP A 540 -33.82 -50.36 -1.00
C ASP A 540 -33.65 -51.12 0.33
N LYS A 541 -33.87 -50.44 1.46
CA LYS A 541 -33.91 -51.03 2.80
C LYS A 541 -35.27 -51.66 3.16
N GLY A 542 -36.21 -51.70 2.23
CA GLY A 542 -37.55 -52.26 2.44
C GLY A 542 -38.49 -51.41 3.29
N ALA A 543 -38.19 -50.11 3.46
CA ALA A 543 -38.94 -49.20 4.31
C ALA A 543 -39.93 -48.30 3.55
N ALA A 544 -40.15 -48.52 2.25
CA ALA A 544 -41.02 -47.68 1.40
C ALA A 544 -42.48 -47.60 1.87
N GLU A 545 -43.02 -48.67 2.45
CA GLU A 545 -44.41 -48.70 2.95
C GLU A 545 -44.51 -48.29 4.43
N THR A 546 -43.40 -48.40 5.17
CA THR A 546 -43.33 -48.21 6.63
C THR A 546 -42.77 -46.85 7.04
N SER A 547 -42.24 -46.08 6.09
CA SER A 547 -41.68 -44.75 6.32
C SER A 547 -42.06 -43.78 5.22
N LYS A 548 -42.17 -42.50 5.57
CA LYS A 548 -42.44 -41.40 4.66
C LYS A 548 -41.36 -40.34 4.84
N ALA A 549 -40.69 -39.98 3.74
CA ALA A 549 -39.82 -38.83 3.69
C ALA A 549 -40.61 -37.58 3.24
N ALA A 550 -40.30 -36.45 3.86
CA ALA A 550 -40.74 -35.12 3.46
C ALA A 550 -39.53 -34.19 3.45
N PHE A 551 -39.53 -33.22 2.54
CA PHE A 551 -38.44 -32.28 2.34
C PHE A 551 -39.04 -30.88 2.26
N ASP A 552 -38.37 -29.90 2.84
CA ASP A 552 -38.82 -28.52 2.91
C ASP A 552 -37.60 -27.60 2.89
N MET A 553 -37.44 -26.82 1.81
CA MET A 553 -36.42 -25.79 1.76
C MET A 553 -37.01 -24.44 2.17
N ALA A 554 -36.35 -23.73 3.06
CA ALA A 554 -36.83 -22.45 3.56
C ALA A 554 -35.68 -21.45 3.76
N ALA A 555 -36.01 -20.16 3.67
CA ALA A 555 -35.11 -19.10 4.09
C ALA A 555 -34.93 -19.13 5.62
N THR A 556 -33.72 -18.79 6.08
CA THR A 556 -33.44 -18.58 7.51
C THR A 556 -33.92 -17.21 7.99
N GLN A 557 -33.75 -16.92 9.28
CA GLN A 557 -34.00 -15.59 9.85
C GLN A 557 -32.80 -14.64 9.70
N ASP A 558 -31.68 -15.13 9.18
CA ASP A 558 -30.47 -14.33 8.99
C ASP A 558 -30.69 -13.31 7.88
N ALA A 559 -30.29 -12.06 8.15
CA ALA A 559 -30.44 -10.98 7.19
C ALA A 559 -29.43 -11.18 6.03
N PRO A 560 -29.87 -11.00 4.77
CA PRO A 560 -28.97 -11.12 3.63
C PRO A 560 -27.97 -9.97 3.62
N ILE A 561 -26.72 -10.26 3.26
CA ILE A 561 -25.68 -9.25 3.03
C ILE A 561 -25.61 -8.97 1.53
N SER A 562 -25.88 -7.74 1.12
CA SER A 562 -25.98 -7.35 -0.28
C SER A 562 -25.04 -6.18 -0.59
N MET A 563 -24.12 -6.33 -1.54
CA MET A 563 -23.13 -5.32 -1.90
C MET A 563 -23.25 -4.95 -3.38
N THR A 564 -23.29 -3.65 -3.70
CA THR A 564 -23.49 -3.21 -5.10
C THR A 564 -22.32 -3.60 -6.02
N THR A 565 -22.62 -3.95 -7.27
CA THR A 565 -21.64 -4.19 -8.34
C THR A 565 -21.55 -2.99 -9.30
N LEU A 566 -20.56 -2.97 -10.20
CA LEU A 566 -20.41 -1.89 -11.20
C LEU A 566 -21.56 -1.84 -12.21
N ASP A 567 -22.18 -3.00 -12.49
CA ASP A 567 -23.32 -3.13 -13.40
C ASP A 567 -24.66 -2.70 -12.78
N SER A 568 -24.61 -1.97 -11.65
CA SER A 568 -25.79 -1.56 -10.85
C SER A 568 -26.60 -2.71 -10.26
N GLY A 569 -26.08 -3.94 -10.31
CA GLY A 569 -26.63 -5.10 -9.59
C GLY A 569 -26.06 -5.21 -8.17
N ALA A 570 -26.15 -6.39 -7.58
CA ALA A 570 -25.58 -6.70 -6.29
C ALA A 570 -25.08 -8.13 -6.19
N ILE A 571 -24.02 -8.34 -5.42
CA ILE A 571 -23.69 -9.66 -4.88
C ILE A 571 -24.47 -9.82 -3.57
N VAL A 572 -25.26 -10.88 -3.47
CA VAL A 572 -26.14 -11.15 -2.33
C VAL A 572 -25.77 -12.49 -1.70
N ALA A 573 -25.34 -12.46 -0.44
CA ALA A 573 -25.17 -13.63 0.40
C ALA A 573 -26.48 -13.93 1.14
N VAL A 574 -26.95 -15.18 1.05
CA VAL A 574 -28.17 -15.67 1.71
C VAL A 574 -27.92 -17.01 2.37
N THR A 575 -28.72 -17.30 3.39
CA THR A 575 -28.72 -18.58 4.08
C THR A 575 -30.09 -19.25 4.00
N LEU A 576 -30.09 -20.52 3.59
CA LEU A 576 -31.28 -21.36 3.51
C LEU A 576 -31.09 -22.62 4.35
N THR A 577 -32.19 -23.24 4.75
CA THR A 577 -32.18 -24.57 5.37
C THR A 577 -33.00 -25.55 4.55
N ASP A 578 -32.51 -26.77 4.35
CA ASP A 578 -33.28 -27.90 3.86
C ASP A 578 -33.56 -28.86 5.01
N THR A 579 -34.85 -29.07 5.30
CA THR A 579 -35.29 -29.95 6.37
C THR A 579 -35.81 -31.26 5.80
N GLU A 580 -35.06 -32.33 6.04
CA GLU A 580 -35.45 -33.69 5.70
C GLU A 580 -36.12 -34.35 6.90
N THR A 581 -37.37 -34.77 6.73
CA THR A 581 -38.16 -35.44 7.78
C THR A 581 -38.49 -36.86 7.36
N VAL A 582 -38.04 -37.85 8.13
CA VAL A 582 -38.38 -39.27 7.92
C VAL A 582 -39.27 -39.74 9.08
N THR A 583 -40.53 -40.04 8.78
CA THR A 583 -41.55 -40.43 9.78
C THR A 583 -42.06 -41.85 9.53
N PRO A 584 -42.43 -42.61 10.57
CA PRO A 584 -43.07 -43.91 10.41
C PRO A 584 -44.53 -43.74 9.97
N THR A 585 -45.05 -44.69 9.19
CA THR A 585 -46.43 -44.67 8.68
C THR A 585 -47.44 -45.37 9.60
N GLY A 586 -47.00 -46.01 10.68
CA GLY A 586 -47.85 -46.72 11.65
C GLY A 586 -47.34 -46.61 13.10
N GLU A 587 -48.24 -46.78 14.07
CA GLU A 587 -47.97 -46.54 15.50
C GLU A 587 -46.96 -47.53 16.13
N ASP A 588 -46.84 -48.74 15.57
CA ASP A 588 -45.91 -49.78 16.04
C ASP A 588 -44.59 -49.81 15.23
N VAL A 589 -44.33 -48.78 14.41
CA VAL A 589 -43.15 -48.71 13.54
C VAL A 589 -42.20 -47.63 14.05
N SER A 590 -40.93 -47.99 14.25
CA SER A 590 -39.86 -47.07 14.64
C SER A 590 -38.81 -46.93 13.53
N ILE A 591 -38.34 -45.71 13.29
CA ILE A 591 -37.25 -45.41 12.38
C ILE A 591 -35.92 -45.73 13.05
N ARG A 592 -35.19 -46.72 12.53
CA ARG A 592 -33.85 -47.09 13.02
C ARG A 592 -32.77 -46.37 12.24
N PHE A 593 -31.77 -45.83 12.94
CA PHE A 593 -30.69 -45.09 12.28
C PHE A 593 -29.66 -45.97 11.59
N GLY A 594 -29.65 -47.28 11.85
CA GLY A 594 -28.80 -48.24 11.14
C GLY A 594 -27.32 -47.84 11.23
N ASP A 595 -26.65 -47.66 10.10
CA ASP A 595 -25.24 -47.24 10.03
C ASP A 595 -25.04 -45.72 9.97
N ASN A 596 -26.10 -44.92 10.11
CA ASN A 596 -25.99 -43.46 10.13
C ASN A 596 -25.33 -43.01 11.45
N ALA A 597 -24.01 -42.87 11.44
CA ALA A 597 -23.21 -42.47 12.59
C ALA A 597 -23.51 -41.03 13.02
N GLN A 598 -23.72 -40.11 12.08
CA GLN A 598 -24.02 -38.70 12.35
C GLN A 598 -25.34 -38.54 13.12
N ALA A 599 -26.41 -39.23 12.68
CA ALA A 599 -27.69 -39.20 13.37
C ALA A 599 -27.59 -39.74 14.80
N LYS A 600 -26.86 -40.84 15.02
CA LYS A 600 -26.60 -41.37 16.37
C LYS A 600 -25.79 -40.40 17.22
N ALA A 601 -24.77 -39.78 16.64
CA ALA A 601 -23.90 -38.83 17.35
C ALA A 601 -24.67 -37.58 17.78
N LEU A 602 -25.54 -37.02 16.95
CA LEU A 602 -26.25 -35.77 17.28
C LEU A 602 -27.51 -35.98 18.12
N THR A 603 -28.14 -37.15 18.06
CA THR A 603 -29.37 -37.43 18.82
C THR A 603 -29.17 -38.24 20.10
N ASP A 604 -28.01 -38.88 20.26
CA ASP A 604 -27.72 -39.88 21.29
C ASP A 604 -28.74 -41.05 21.32
N ALA A 605 -29.45 -41.27 20.20
CA ALA A 605 -30.44 -42.32 20.03
C ALA A 605 -30.05 -43.27 18.88
N THR A 606 -30.59 -44.50 18.89
CA THR A 606 -30.39 -45.47 17.81
C THR A 606 -31.64 -45.67 16.95
N GLU A 607 -32.79 -45.25 17.45
CA GLU A 607 -34.08 -45.30 16.77
C GLU A 607 -35.03 -44.22 17.31
N SER A 608 -36.10 -43.95 16.56
CA SER A 608 -37.17 -43.02 16.92
C SER A 608 -38.55 -43.60 16.57
N ALA A 609 -39.49 -43.55 17.51
CA ALA A 609 -40.87 -43.98 17.30
C ALA A 609 -41.73 -42.95 16.54
N LYS A 610 -41.30 -41.69 16.47
CA LYS A 610 -42.05 -40.60 15.81
C LYS A 610 -41.37 -40.04 14.56
N GLY A 611 -40.14 -40.46 14.31
CA GLY A 611 -39.34 -40.02 13.17
C GLY A 611 -38.13 -39.18 13.55
N VAL A 612 -37.37 -38.80 12.53
CA VAL A 612 -36.14 -38.01 12.64
C VAL A 612 -36.22 -36.85 11.67
N GLU A 613 -35.73 -35.70 12.11
CA GLU A 613 -35.58 -34.48 11.34
C GLU A 613 -34.09 -34.20 11.20
N THR A 614 -33.63 -34.02 9.96
CA THR A 614 -32.26 -33.63 9.62
C THR A 614 -32.33 -32.29 8.92
N THR A 615 -31.61 -31.30 9.43
CA THR A 615 -31.57 -29.96 8.85
C THR A 615 -30.18 -29.71 8.28
N TYR A 616 -30.11 -29.42 7.00
CA TYR A 616 -28.91 -28.90 6.34
C TYR A 616 -29.02 -27.39 6.21
N GLU A 617 -27.90 -26.70 6.37
CA GLU A 617 -27.80 -25.27 6.10
C GLU A 617 -27.01 -25.05 4.81
N PHE A 618 -27.45 -24.07 4.03
CA PHE A 618 -26.86 -23.67 2.76
C PHE A 618 -26.48 -22.20 2.84
N GLN A 619 -25.21 -21.89 2.61
CA GLN A 619 -24.73 -20.51 2.43
C GLN A 619 -24.48 -20.29 0.94
N LEU A 620 -25.23 -19.39 0.33
CA LEU A 620 -25.21 -19.16 -1.11
C LEU A 620 -24.87 -17.71 -1.43
N PHE A 621 -24.07 -17.51 -2.47
CA PHE A 621 -23.78 -16.19 -3.03
C PHE A 621 -24.35 -16.09 -4.43
N PHE A 622 -25.17 -15.08 -4.69
CA PHE A 622 -25.74 -14.80 -6.00
C PHE A 622 -25.30 -13.45 -6.53
N SER A 623 -25.13 -13.34 -7.84
CA SER A 623 -25.14 -12.05 -8.55
C SER A 623 -26.57 -11.76 -8.98
N VAL A 624 -27.19 -10.76 -8.35
CA VAL A 624 -28.55 -10.30 -8.66
C VAL A 624 -28.48 -9.04 -9.54
N PRO A 625 -29.00 -9.08 -10.78
CA PRO A 625 -28.97 -7.93 -11.67
C PRO A 625 -29.83 -6.75 -11.20
N ALA A 626 -29.55 -5.57 -11.75
CA ALA A 626 -30.39 -4.39 -11.58
C ALA A 626 -31.79 -4.61 -12.16
N LYS A 627 -32.80 -3.95 -11.58
CA LYS A 627 -34.17 -3.97 -12.09
C LYS A 627 -34.23 -3.43 -13.51
N GLY A 628 -34.88 -4.20 -14.40
CA GLY A 628 -34.97 -3.88 -15.82
C GLY A 628 -33.87 -4.50 -16.67
N SER A 629 -32.87 -5.15 -16.06
CA SER A 629 -31.95 -6.03 -16.79
C SER A 629 -32.66 -7.26 -17.31
N THR A 630 -32.19 -7.78 -18.45
CA THR A 630 -32.61 -9.08 -19.01
C THR A 630 -31.73 -10.23 -18.54
N GLU A 631 -30.69 -9.94 -17.75
CA GLU A 631 -29.82 -10.97 -17.20
C GLU A 631 -30.53 -11.78 -16.11
N GLN A 632 -30.11 -13.03 -15.98
CA GLN A 632 -30.58 -13.93 -14.94
C GLN A 632 -29.79 -13.73 -13.63
N ILE A 633 -30.38 -14.17 -12.53
CA ILE A 633 -29.72 -14.29 -11.24
C ILE A 633 -28.72 -15.44 -11.35
N ARG A 634 -27.43 -15.14 -11.15
CA ARG A 634 -26.35 -16.13 -11.30
C ARG A 634 -25.89 -16.65 -9.95
N LEU A 635 -25.77 -17.98 -9.80
CA LEU A 635 -25.10 -18.57 -8.64
C LEU A 635 -23.59 -18.37 -8.76
N LEU A 636 -22.95 -17.84 -7.72
CA LEU A 636 -21.51 -17.62 -7.67
C LEU A 636 -20.81 -18.71 -6.84
N ALA A 637 -21.29 -18.90 -5.62
CA ALA A 637 -20.71 -19.82 -4.66
C ALA A 637 -21.81 -20.49 -3.84
N ALA A 638 -21.56 -21.74 -3.43
CA ALA A 638 -22.49 -22.51 -2.63
C ALA A 638 -21.72 -23.39 -1.64
N HIS A 639 -22.20 -23.41 -0.40
CA HIS A 639 -21.72 -24.28 0.66
C HIS A 639 -22.89 -24.97 1.32
N GLN A 640 -22.71 -26.23 1.72
CA GLN A 640 -23.73 -27.02 2.39
C GLN A 640 -23.10 -27.74 3.57
N ASP A 641 -23.72 -27.60 4.75
CA ASP A 641 -23.32 -28.28 5.97
C ASP A 641 -24.52 -28.90 6.70
N LEU A 642 -24.24 -29.92 7.51
CA LEU A 642 -25.22 -30.48 8.43
C LEU A 642 -25.38 -29.56 9.64
N LEU A 643 -26.55 -28.96 9.81
CA LEU A 643 -26.83 -28.05 10.93
C LEU A 643 -27.33 -28.81 12.17
N SER A 644 -28.25 -29.76 12.01
CA SER A 644 -28.72 -30.58 13.14
C SER A 644 -29.39 -31.88 12.73
N VAL A 645 -29.41 -32.85 13.65
CA VAL A 645 -30.28 -34.04 13.57
C VAL A 645 -31.04 -34.16 14.88
N LYS A 646 -32.36 -34.29 14.82
CA LYS A 646 -33.25 -34.32 15.98
C LYS A 646 -34.25 -35.46 15.89
N VAL A 647 -34.52 -36.10 17.02
CA VAL A 647 -35.64 -37.04 17.16
C VAL A 647 -36.93 -36.24 17.37
N ILE A 648 -37.95 -36.55 16.57
CA ILE A 648 -39.29 -35.96 16.73
C ILE A 648 -39.89 -36.48 18.04
N LYS A 649 -40.36 -35.57 18.90
CA LYS A 649 -40.78 -35.88 20.27
C LYS A 649 -42.25 -36.19 20.47
#